data_AF-A0A5J4WT30-F1
#
_entry.id   AF-A0A5J4WT30-F1
#
_cell.length_a   1.000
_cell.length_b   1.000
_cell.length_c   1.000
_cell.angle_alpha   90.00
_cell.angle_beta   90.00
_cell.angle_gamma   90.00
#
_symmetry.space_group_name_H-M   'P 1'
#
loop_
_entity.id
_entity.type
_entity.pdbx_description
1 polymer ?
#
loop_
_entity_poly.entity_id
_entity_poly.type
_entity_poly.pdbx_seq_one_letter_code
_entity_poly.pdbx_strand_id
1 'polypeptide(L)'
;MIICLSHQQFDVSGRDYFVGKDGDDSKDCAFNLCQTLQARSIQLNVNNEYEFKLIIVGYTTLTSGLDLYSSQPLPRIFTSFPGLCSPYCDIFINAQGQFIVTGNALFLTLKFTKLNQATFQNGGAIYATFNELTRNLQIIDCVFVDCKAINYGGALSLFINYQAEITFSGLLFRKCEAQNEGGAFWCSVNNGAKLTIAGSWSFQDCKTLPDSGYGGALYASVYGENSQLIFMESVTFERCSGQTGGAMYLIAYSGGNTTINGQWNFTNCSCSTSGGSIYLETNNGTVNFNQSQQILIESCTCDGSGGGIYCSISNNGQISLNNTKFKNCSSQGSGGGIYANINGGGQLILDKSCELYQCESYGNGGGIYIIIDPTTQCSFIIKDASIHECKSITNNSLYYPQSGFGGGLFLGGSGDYSPSTELIDLRGMKIYNNKADKFGQSLYVVMKDVIEFCKYGILGEYVKGNQSNIYSNEIDLVGIPMNLSTFNSSSHQTIEQQQQPLELWWRILGILKSAQVVVNISNPNEKLIFHIVGQRMIPGYLNVKIFELRDQIQQNINQEQKEMNNKDNKNILKSLKRNSSQSPITLKHQTGNHQQISISSDSRIEKNIRNYGNEIIYPPEDGSSNPIQINGEIESEQTASFGMNDGSWLNYKQKLYCIVISNDRNIYTGKDGLSIKDNENAAVPLEVIIEEEEDVDDESEIDDPQKEDDPQKEDDPEKEDDVEKEGEQEKKEKKRKGLTVGIIVGIIVGALVIVAAIIIIIIVAFVLSKK
;
A
#
# COMPACT_ATOMS: atom_id res chain seq x y z
N MET A 1 -3.61 -19.90 93.08
CA MET A 1 -3.10 -19.07 91.98
C MET A 1 -3.33 -19.84 90.68
N ILE A 2 -4.30 -19.43 89.88
CA ILE A 2 -4.61 -20.09 88.59
C ILE A 2 -4.01 -19.21 87.50
N ILE A 3 -3.18 -19.78 86.64
CA ILE A 3 -2.59 -19.07 85.50
C ILE A 3 -3.53 -19.26 84.32
N CYS A 4 -4.14 -18.18 83.85
CA CYS A 4 -4.87 -18.19 82.59
C CYS A 4 -3.88 -18.32 81.43
N LEU A 5 -3.90 -19.46 80.73
CA LEU A 5 -3.35 -19.53 79.39
C LEU A 5 -4.30 -18.77 78.45
N SER A 6 -3.81 -17.66 77.92
CA SER A 6 -4.50 -16.88 76.88
C SER A 6 -4.76 -17.76 75.66
N HIS A 7 -5.93 -17.60 75.03
CA HIS A 7 -6.19 -18.24 73.75
C HIS A 7 -5.12 -17.84 72.74
N GLN A 8 -4.51 -18.82 72.06
CA GLN A 8 -3.84 -18.57 70.80
C GLN A 8 -4.92 -18.20 69.78
N GLN A 9 -5.05 -16.91 69.52
CA GLN A 9 -5.86 -16.40 68.43
C GLN A 9 -5.15 -16.77 67.14
N PHE A 10 -5.62 -17.84 66.48
CA PHE A 10 -5.06 -18.27 65.19
C PHE A 10 -5.27 -17.16 64.16
N ASP A 11 -4.16 -16.62 63.67
CA ASP A 11 -4.12 -15.76 62.50
C ASP A 11 -4.44 -16.61 61.27
N VAL A 12 -5.72 -16.60 60.87
CA VAL A 12 -6.22 -17.22 59.63
C VAL A 12 -6.35 -16.16 58.55
N SER A 13 -5.22 -15.53 58.24
CA SER A 13 -5.03 -14.68 57.07
C SER A 13 -5.08 -15.54 55.80
N GLY A 14 -6.08 -15.26 54.96
CA GLY A 14 -6.41 -16.05 53.77
C GLY A 14 -7.33 -17.23 54.08
N ARG A 15 -8.44 -17.34 53.34
CA ARG A 15 -9.34 -18.50 53.40
C ARG A 15 -9.86 -18.87 52.02
N ASP A 16 -9.80 -20.16 51.72
CA ASP A 16 -10.48 -20.78 50.58
C ASP A 16 -11.96 -21.01 50.92
N TYR A 17 -12.83 -20.75 49.95
CA TYR A 17 -14.26 -21.01 50.00
C TYR A 17 -14.64 -21.94 48.85
N PHE A 18 -15.62 -22.84 49.05
CA PHE A 18 -15.99 -23.85 48.05
C PHE A 18 -17.47 -23.76 47.64
N VAL A 19 -17.74 -23.73 46.33
CA VAL A 19 -19.11 -23.74 45.77
C VAL A 19 -19.29 -24.78 44.68
N GLY A 20 -20.43 -25.47 44.70
CA GLY A 20 -20.83 -26.45 43.70
C GLY A 20 -22.25 -26.94 43.97
N LYS A 21 -23.00 -27.29 42.92
CA LYS A 21 -24.45 -27.59 42.98
C LYS A 21 -24.90 -28.43 44.18
N ASP A 22 -24.13 -29.46 44.55
CA ASP A 22 -24.53 -30.43 45.57
C ASP A 22 -24.21 -29.97 47.02
N GLY A 23 -23.82 -28.70 47.19
CA GLY A 23 -23.61 -28.05 48.48
C GLY A 23 -24.86 -27.43 49.12
N ASP A 24 -24.66 -26.65 50.19
CA ASP A 24 -25.71 -26.06 51.03
C ASP A 24 -25.36 -24.64 51.50
N ASP A 25 -26.10 -23.64 50.99
CA ASP A 25 -25.89 -22.20 51.27
C ASP A 25 -26.21 -21.78 52.72
N SER A 26 -26.77 -22.67 53.55
CA SER A 26 -26.94 -22.43 55.00
C SER A 26 -25.64 -22.62 55.80
N LYS A 27 -24.56 -23.09 55.16
CA LYS A 27 -23.28 -23.40 55.79
C LYS A 27 -22.23 -22.29 55.60
N ASP A 28 -21.13 -22.41 56.34
CA ASP A 28 -19.92 -21.63 56.06
C ASP A 28 -19.12 -22.31 54.94
N CYS A 29 -19.00 -21.66 53.79
CA CYS A 29 -18.34 -22.20 52.61
C CYS A 29 -16.81 -22.34 52.79
N ALA A 30 -16.25 -21.79 53.87
CA ALA A 30 -14.85 -22.04 54.26
C ALA A 30 -14.61 -23.43 54.87
N PHE A 31 -15.68 -24.14 55.27
CA PHE A 31 -15.61 -25.45 55.91
C PHE A 31 -16.53 -26.51 55.27
N ASN A 32 -17.37 -26.10 54.31
CA ASN A 32 -18.40 -26.92 53.66
C ASN A 32 -18.49 -26.54 52.17
N LEU A 33 -19.05 -27.41 51.35
CA LEU A 33 -19.47 -27.03 50.00
C LEU A 33 -20.78 -26.24 50.09
N CYS A 34 -20.80 -25.01 49.58
CA CYS A 34 -22.02 -24.22 49.35
C CYS A 34 -22.58 -24.47 47.95
N GLN A 35 -23.85 -24.14 47.71
CA GLN A 35 -24.52 -24.37 46.44
C GLN A 35 -24.28 -23.24 45.42
N THR A 36 -24.39 -21.98 45.85
CA THR A 36 -24.40 -20.80 44.96
C THR A 36 -23.38 -19.73 45.35
N LEU A 37 -23.13 -18.81 44.41
CA LEU A 37 -22.36 -17.58 44.65
C LEU A 37 -23.06 -16.58 45.61
N GLN A 38 -24.32 -16.84 45.99
CA GLN A 38 -25.10 -16.03 46.93
C GLN A 38 -25.08 -16.57 48.38
N ALA A 39 -24.33 -17.65 48.66
CA ALA A 39 -24.17 -18.15 50.02
C ALA A 39 -23.70 -17.05 50.99
N ARG A 40 -24.31 -16.97 52.17
CA ARG A 40 -24.14 -15.83 53.09
C ARG A 40 -22.68 -15.61 53.52
N SER A 41 -21.92 -16.68 53.68
CA SER A 41 -20.49 -16.64 54.06
C SER A 41 -19.59 -16.10 52.95
N ILE A 42 -19.98 -16.21 51.66
CA ILE A 42 -19.30 -15.55 50.53
C ILE A 42 -19.60 -14.05 50.54
N GLN A 43 -20.88 -13.68 50.57
CA GLN A 43 -21.31 -12.27 50.52
C GLN A 43 -20.69 -11.42 51.64
N LEU A 44 -20.51 -11.99 52.83
CA LEU A 44 -19.89 -11.31 53.98
C LEU A 44 -18.35 -11.19 53.89
N ASN A 45 -17.67 -12.01 53.08
CA ASN A 45 -16.20 -12.08 53.07
C ASN A 45 -15.54 -11.70 51.74
N VAL A 46 -16.27 -11.66 50.63
CA VAL A 46 -15.72 -11.40 49.29
C VAL A 46 -15.02 -10.04 49.15
N ASN A 47 -15.37 -9.04 49.97
CA ASN A 47 -14.70 -7.73 50.01
C ASN A 47 -13.91 -7.45 51.31
N ASN A 48 -13.69 -8.46 52.16
CA ASN A 48 -12.97 -8.35 53.44
C ASN A 48 -11.46 -8.04 53.22
N GLU A 49 -10.74 -7.57 54.23
CA GLU A 49 -9.35 -7.09 54.08
C GLU A 49 -8.35 -8.20 53.75
N TYR A 50 -8.59 -9.42 54.24
CA TYR A 50 -7.78 -10.61 53.99
C TYR A 50 -7.94 -11.17 52.58
N GLU A 51 -7.01 -12.05 52.14
CA GLU A 51 -7.13 -12.79 50.88
C GLU A 51 -8.43 -13.62 50.83
N PHE A 52 -9.10 -13.58 49.68
CA PHE A 52 -10.32 -14.33 49.39
C PHE A 52 -10.16 -15.10 48.08
N LYS A 53 -10.33 -16.43 48.17
CA LYS A 53 -10.25 -17.34 47.02
C LYS A 53 -11.47 -18.27 47.03
N LEU A 54 -12.28 -18.19 45.98
CA LEU A 54 -13.46 -19.03 45.76
C LEU A 54 -13.16 -20.09 44.69
N ILE A 55 -13.35 -21.35 45.07
CA ILE A 55 -13.09 -22.50 44.22
C ILE A 55 -14.42 -23.12 43.82
N ILE A 56 -14.69 -23.16 42.51
CA ILE A 56 -15.90 -23.76 41.95
C ILE A 56 -15.64 -25.26 41.74
N VAL A 57 -16.58 -26.10 42.17
CA VAL A 57 -16.53 -27.56 42.10
C VAL A 57 -17.63 -28.06 41.16
N GLY A 58 -17.25 -28.53 39.98
CA GLY A 58 -18.18 -28.93 38.92
C GLY A 58 -18.89 -27.75 38.28
N TYR A 59 -20.00 -27.31 38.88
CA TYR A 59 -20.73 -26.10 38.46
C TYR A 59 -21.53 -25.47 39.60
N THR A 60 -21.78 -24.17 39.48
CA THR A 60 -22.58 -23.37 40.43
C THR A 60 -23.46 -22.35 39.67
N THR A 61 -24.29 -21.60 40.38
CA THR A 61 -25.15 -20.54 39.82
C THR A 61 -24.82 -19.18 40.42
N LEU A 62 -24.92 -18.15 39.57
CA LEU A 62 -24.95 -16.74 39.95
C LEU A 62 -26.39 -16.23 39.79
N THR A 63 -27.08 -16.07 40.92
CA THR A 63 -28.52 -15.77 40.97
C THR A 63 -28.82 -14.27 41.03
N SER A 64 -27.98 -13.50 41.72
CA SER A 64 -28.02 -12.03 41.84
C SER A 64 -26.72 -11.39 41.35
N GLY A 65 -26.66 -10.06 41.33
CA GLY A 65 -25.40 -9.32 41.26
C GLY A 65 -24.44 -9.73 42.39
N LEU A 66 -23.14 -9.68 42.12
CA LEU A 66 -22.07 -9.83 43.11
C LEU A 66 -21.02 -8.74 42.90
N ASP A 67 -20.93 -7.81 43.84
CA ASP A 67 -20.05 -6.65 43.79
C ASP A 67 -18.64 -6.99 44.28
N LEU A 68 -17.62 -6.69 43.48
CA LEU A 68 -16.20 -6.85 43.75
C LEU A 68 -15.56 -5.46 43.78
N TYR A 69 -15.59 -4.80 44.94
CA TYR A 69 -15.13 -3.42 45.15
C TYR A 69 -13.88 -3.32 46.04
N SER A 70 -13.33 -4.44 46.52
CA SER A 70 -12.18 -4.43 47.42
C SER A 70 -10.94 -3.76 46.82
N SER A 71 -10.42 -2.77 47.54
CA SER A 71 -9.27 -1.95 47.16
C SER A 71 -7.91 -2.54 47.55
N GLN A 72 -7.89 -3.73 48.16
CA GLN A 72 -6.68 -4.39 48.65
C GLN A 72 -5.75 -4.83 47.51
N PRO A 73 -4.41 -4.87 47.70
CA PRO A 73 -3.47 -5.24 46.63
C PRO A 73 -3.64 -6.67 46.09
N LEU A 74 -4.14 -7.60 46.92
CA LEU A 74 -4.43 -8.97 46.51
C LEU A 74 -5.81 -9.05 45.82
N PRO A 75 -5.91 -9.66 44.63
CA PRO A 75 -7.18 -9.79 43.92
C PRO A 75 -8.12 -10.80 44.60
N ARG A 76 -9.42 -10.64 44.35
CA ARG A 76 -10.43 -11.66 44.67
C ARG A 76 -10.39 -12.77 43.63
N ILE A 77 -9.96 -13.96 44.03
CA ILE A 77 -9.67 -15.08 43.12
C ILE A 77 -10.92 -15.94 42.97
N PHE A 78 -11.31 -16.21 41.73
CA PHE A 78 -12.39 -17.12 41.33
C PHE A 78 -11.79 -18.15 40.37
N THR A 79 -11.78 -19.43 40.75
CA THR A 79 -11.05 -20.48 39.99
C THR A 79 -11.73 -21.85 40.02
N SER A 80 -11.43 -22.68 39.02
CA SER A 80 -11.94 -24.06 38.91
C SER A 80 -11.21 -25.05 39.82
N PHE A 81 -11.93 -26.00 40.41
CA PHE A 81 -11.34 -27.13 41.15
C PHE A 81 -10.67 -28.13 40.18
N PRO A 82 -9.36 -28.38 40.28
CA PRO A 82 -8.67 -29.31 39.38
C PRO A 82 -9.20 -30.75 39.48
N GLY A 83 -9.46 -31.38 38.34
CA GLY A 83 -9.84 -32.80 38.25
C GLY A 83 -11.33 -33.12 38.43
N LEU A 84 -12.17 -32.18 38.88
CA LEU A 84 -13.64 -32.30 38.86
C LEU A 84 -14.30 -31.44 37.76
N CYS A 85 -13.50 -30.68 37.01
CA CYS A 85 -13.91 -29.85 35.90
C CYS A 85 -13.05 -30.14 34.66
N SER A 86 -13.64 -30.08 33.48
CA SER A 86 -13.06 -30.67 32.26
C SER A 86 -13.27 -29.79 31.01
N PRO A 87 -12.39 -28.80 30.75
CA PRO A 87 -11.34 -28.29 31.63
C PRO A 87 -11.82 -27.14 32.54
N TYR A 88 -13.01 -26.58 32.28
CA TYR A 88 -13.58 -25.45 33.00
C TYR A 88 -14.72 -25.89 33.93
N CYS A 89 -14.89 -25.25 35.08
CA CYS A 89 -16.13 -25.32 35.84
C CYS A 89 -17.15 -24.31 35.30
N ASP A 90 -18.43 -24.67 35.33
CA ASP A 90 -19.51 -23.81 34.83
C ASP A 90 -20.08 -22.89 35.92
N ILE A 91 -20.12 -21.59 35.63
CA ILE A 91 -20.89 -20.59 36.37
C ILE A 91 -22.11 -20.25 35.53
N PHE A 92 -23.27 -20.78 35.93
CA PHE A 92 -24.54 -20.51 35.27
C PHE A 92 -25.12 -19.18 35.74
N ILE A 93 -25.24 -18.23 34.82
CA ILE A 93 -25.68 -16.87 35.11
C ILE A 93 -27.18 -16.77 34.84
N ASN A 94 -27.96 -16.52 35.90
CA ASN A 94 -29.40 -16.34 35.81
C ASN A 94 -29.76 -14.92 35.32
N ALA A 95 -31.06 -14.65 35.20
CA ALA A 95 -31.58 -13.35 34.76
C ALA A 95 -30.99 -12.17 35.57
N GLN A 96 -30.92 -12.29 36.91
CA GLN A 96 -30.38 -11.24 37.78
C GLN A 96 -28.90 -11.44 38.16
N GLY A 97 -28.21 -12.42 37.56
CA GLY A 97 -26.78 -12.66 37.80
C GLY A 97 -25.86 -11.76 36.97
N GLN A 98 -24.87 -11.14 37.63
CA GLN A 98 -23.76 -10.37 37.03
C GLN A 98 -22.62 -10.21 38.05
N PHE A 99 -21.35 -10.28 37.61
CA PHE A 99 -20.22 -9.78 38.41
C PHE A 99 -20.01 -8.29 38.13
N ILE A 100 -19.98 -7.47 39.18
CA ILE A 100 -19.80 -6.01 39.08
C ILE A 100 -18.45 -5.67 39.70
N VAL A 101 -17.50 -5.19 38.90
CA VAL A 101 -16.08 -5.09 39.31
C VAL A 101 -15.59 -3.63 39.28
N THR A 102 -15.18 -3.15 40.46
CA THR A 102 -14.53 -1.84 40.64
C THR A 102 -13.25 -1.92 41.50
N GLY A 103 -13.04 -3.04 42.19
CA GLY A 103 -11.83 -3.41 42.93
C GLY A 103 -11.00 -4.49 42.21
N ASN A 104 -10.05 -5.08 42.92
CA ASN A 104 -9.10 -6.04 42.34
C ASN A 104 -9.66 -7.47 42.29
N ALA A 105 -9.60 -8.13 41.13
CA ALA A 105 -10.19 -9.47 40.92
C ALA A 105 -9.42 -10.31 39.88
N LEU A 106 -9.44 -11.64 40.05
CA LEU A 106 -8.86 -12.62 39.14
C LEU A 106 -9.88 -13.73 38.86
N PHE A 107 -10.25 -13.90 37.60
CA PHE A 107 -11.04 -15.04 37.11
C PHE A 107 -10.12 -15.97 36.32
N LEU A 108 -10.01 -17.24 36.74
CA LEU A 108 -9.04 -18.20 36.20
C LEU A 108 -9.70 -19.53 35.80
N THR A 109 -9.59 -19.88 34.52
CA THR A 109 -10.03 -21.19 33.97
C THR A 109 -11.52 -21.47 34.22
N LEU A 110 -12.39 -20.47 34.06
CA LEU A 110 -13.84 -20.55 34.29
C LEU A 110 -14.66 -20.50 33.01
N LYS A 111 -15.83 -21.13 33.01
CA LYS A 111 -16.83 -21.02 31.94
C LYS A 111 -18.08 -20.30 32.44
N PHE A 112 -18.44 -19.19 31.83
CA PHE A 112 -19.64 -18.42 32.13
C PHE A 112 -20.72 -18.73 31.09
N THR A 113 -21.87 -19.22 31.53
CA THR A 113 -22.99 -19.59 30.64
C THR A 113 -24.27 -18.86 31.07
N LYS A 114 -24.84 -18.01 30.22
CA LYS A 114 -26.09 -17.29 30.55
C LYS A 114 -27.29 -18.19 30.22
N LEU A 115 -28.19 -18.38 31.20
CA LEU A 115 -29.35 -19.27 31.06
C LEU A 115 -30.64 -18.59 30.57
N ASN A 116 -30.62 -17.26 30.36
CA ASN A 116 -31.81 -16.45 30.09
C ASN A 116 -31.49 -15.29 29.13
N GLN A 117 -32.51 -14.52 28.75
CA GLN A 117 -32.37 -13.30 27.94
C GLN A 117 -31.49 -12.22 28.60
N ALA A 118 -31.12 -11.21 27.81
CA ALA A 118 -30.44 -10.00 28.29
C ALA A 118 -31.30 -9.27 29.34
N THR A 119 -30.62 -8.71 30.35
CA THR A 119 -31.26 -8.04 31.51
C THR A 119 -30.47 -6.83 32.00
N PHE A 120 -29.14 -6.92 31.98
CA PHE A 120 -28.25 -5.83 32.33
C PHE A 120 -27.92 -4.98 31.10
N GLN A 121 -27.73 -3.68 31.31
CA GLN A 121 -27.39 -2.74 30.25
C GLN A 121 -26.02 -3.07 29.63
N ASN A 122 -25.03 -3.36 30.46
CA ASN A 122 -23.65 -3.59 30.06
C ASN A 122 -23.14 -4.89 30.68
N GLY A 123 -22.34 -5.70 29.98
CA GLY A 123 -21.58 -6.81 30.56
C GLY A 123 -22.43 -8.01 31.02
N GLY A 124 -22.97 -8.80 30.10
CA GLY A 124 -23.96 -9.85 30.41
C GLY A 124 -23.49 -10.98 31.34
N ALA A 125 -22.17 -11.11 31.54
CA ALA A 125 -21.54 -11.90 32.60
C ALA A 125 -20.74 -11.04 33.59
N ILE A 126 -19.88 -10.15 33.08
CA ILE A 126 -18.99 -9.29 33.86
C ILE A 126 -19.10 -7.84 33.37
N TYR A 127 -19.36 -6.92 34.29
CA TYR A 127 -19.29 -5.47 34.07
C TYR A 127 -18.18 -4.89 34.96
N ALA A 128 -17.21 -4.20 34.36
CA ALA A 128 -16.02 -3.70 35.03
C ALA A 128 -15.79 -2.22 34.72
N THR A 129 -15.45 -1.42 35.74
CA THR A 129 -15.27 0.04 35.60
C THR A 129 -14.21 0.56 36.56
N PHE A 130 -13.16 1.16 35.99
CA PHE A 130 -11.99 1.63 36.73
C PHE A 130 -11.72 3.10 36.44
N ASN A 131 -12.06 3.95 37.42
CA ASN A 131 -11.94 5.42 37.39
C ASN A 131 -10.80 5.94 38.30
N GLU A 132 -9.99 5.04 38.86
CA GLU A 132 -8.96 5.33 39.85
C GLU A 132 -7.67 4.58 39.48
N LEU A 133 -6.53 5.12 39.94
CA LEU A 133 -5.24 4.47 39.77
C LEU A 133 -5.18 3.09 40.48
N THR A 134 -4.23 2.27 40.05
CA THR A 134 -3.81 0.98 40.67
C THR A 134 -4.86 -0.15 40.77
N ARG A 135 -6.01 -0.03 40.10
CA ARG A 135 -6.99 -1.14 39.98
C ARG A 135 -6.53 -2.18 38.95
N ASN A 136 -6.69 -3.46 39.28
CA ASN A 136 -6.25 -4.59 38.46
C ASN A 136 -7.33 -5.69 38.39
N LEU A 137 -7.86 -5.93 37.19
CA LEU A 137 -8.70 -7.07 36.84
C LEU A 137 -7.92 -8.00 35.93
N GLN A 138 -7.91 -9.28 36.27
CA GLN A 138 -7.34 -10.35 35.45
C GLN A 138 -8.43 -11.34 35.06
N ILE A 139 -8.47 -11.72 33.79
CA ILE A 139 -9.33 -12.78 33.26
C ILE A 139 -8.43 -13.66 32.40
N ILE A 140 -8.27 -14.92 32.79
CA ILE A 140 -7.26 -15.84 32.27
C ILE A 140 -7.93 -17.18 31.95
N ASP A 141 -7.80 -17.63 30.70
CA ASP A 141 -8.29 -18.92 30.20
C ASP A 141 -9.80 -19.14 30.43
N CYS A 142 -10.59 -18.06 30.32
CA CYS A 142 -12.04 -18.10 30.56
C CYS A 142 -12.87 -18.19 29.27
N VAL A 143 -13.99 -18.90 29.35
CA VAL A 143 -14.94 -19.10 28.25
C VAL A 143 -16.27 -18.43 28.57
N PHE A 144 -16.85 -17.71 27.60
CA PHE A 144 -18.15 -17.09 27.70
C PHE A 144 -19.09 -17.67 26.64
N VAL A 145 -20.26 -18.17 27.04
CA VAL A 145 -21.20 -18.89 26.17
C VAL A 145 -22.62 -18.35 26.32
N ASP A 146 -23.22 -17.99 25.17
CA ASP A 146 -24.59 -17.46 25.04
C ASP A 146 -24.87 -16.21 25.91
N CYS A 147 -23.81 -15.52 26.40
CA CYS A 147 -23.91 -14.35 27.27
C CYS A 147 -24.55 -13.15 26.57
N LYS A 148 -25.50 -12.47 27.23
CA LYS A 148 -26.25 -11.35 26.62
C LYS A 148 -26.37 -10.11 27.49
N ALA A 149 -26.15 -8.95 26.89
CA ALA A 149 -26.38 -7.61 27.44
C ALA A 149 -27.43 -6.86 26.61
N ILE A 150 -27.99 -5.78 27.16
CA ILE A 150 -28.91 -4.92 26.40
C ILE A 150 -28.09 -4.02 25.48
N ASN A 151 -27.25 -3.11 25.99
CA ASN A 151 -26.49 -2.18 25.14
C ASN A 151 -25.14 -2.77 24.73
N TYR A 152 -24.27 -3.05 25.72
CA TYR A 152 -22.82 -3.15 25.52
C TYR A 152 -22.20 -4.44 26.09
N GLY A 153 -21.35 -5.12 25.33
CA GLY A 153 -20.52 -6.21 25.86
C GLY A 153 -21.33 -7.42 26.32
N GLY A 154 -21.80 -8.24 25.38
CA GLY A 154 -22.73 -9.35 25.69
C GLY A 154 -22.20 -10.33 26.73
N ALA A 155 -20.88 -10.55 26.77
CA ALA A 155 -20.20 -11.22 27.88
C ALA A 155 -19.55 -10.24 28.86
N LEU A 156 -18.69 -9.35 28.34
CA LEU A 156 -17.81 -8.50 29.13
C LEU A 156 -17.92 -7.05 28.65
N SER A 157 -18.06 -6.12 29.59
CA SER A 157 -17.98 -4.68 29.35
C SER A 157 -16.94 -4.08 30.29
N LEU A 158 -15.93 -3.40 29.75
CA LEU A 158 -14.79 -2.84 30.48
C LEU A 158 -14.60 -1.35 30.19
N PHE A 159 -14.71 -0.51 31.21
CA PHE A 159 -14.28 0.89 31.15
C PHE A 159 -12.99 1.07 31.96
N ILE A 160 -11.90 1.54 31.33
CA ILE A 160 -10.65 1.91 32.00
C ILE A 160 -10.27 3.35 31.67
N ASN A 161 -9.82 4.07 32.69
CA ASN A 161 -9.55 5.50 32.64
C ASN A 161 -8.38 5.85 33.58
N TYR A 162 -7.57 6.85 33.20
CA TYR A 162 -6.29 7.18 33.83
C TYR A 162 -5.29 6.01 33.76
N GLN A 163 -4.13 6.11 34.42
CA GLN A 163 -3.00 5.17 34.30
C GLN A 163 -3.24 3.77 34.93
N ALA A 164 -4.39 3.15 34.69
CA ALA A 164 -4.66 1.76 34.99
C ALA A 164 -4.10 0.86 33.88
N GLU A 165 -3.34 -0.17 34.25
CA GLU A 165 -2.86 -1.22 33.36
C GLU A 165 -3.58 -2.54 33.66
N ILE A 166 -4.31 -3.08 32.69
CA ILE A 166 -5.09 -4.33 32.81
C ILE A 166 -4.62 -5.34 31.76
N THR A 167 -4.55 -6.61 32.15
CA THR A 167 -4.06 -7.70 31.31
C THR A 167 -5.01 -8.90 31.31
N PHE A 168 -5.46 -9.32 30.13
CA PHE A 168 -6.28 -10.51 29.91
C PHE A 168 -5.56 -11.54 29.03
N SER A 169 -5.91 -12.82 29.15
CA SER A 169 -5.30 -13.92 28.40
C SER A 169 -6.30 -15.04 28.10
N GLY A 170 -6.22 -15.68 26.93
CA GLY A 170 -6.88 -16.96 26.68
C GLY A 170 -8.41 -16.94 26.63
N LEU A 171 -9.04 -15.84 26.18
CA LEU A 171 -10.50 -15.70 26.23
C LEU A 171 -11.21 -16.22 24.99
N LEU A 172 -12.26 -17.01 25.21
CA LEU A 172 -13.11 -17.59 24.16
C LEU A 172 -14.56 -17.13 24.34
N PHE A 173 -15.13 -16.52 23.32
CA PHE A 173 -16.50 -16.02 23.29
C PHE A 173 -17.31 -16.77 22.24
N ARG A 174 -18.47 -17.32 22.63
CA ARG A 174 -19.37 -18.08 21.76
C ARG A 174 -20.80 -17.59 21.87
N LYS A 175 -21.40 -17.20 20.75
CA LYS A 175 -22.82 -16.79 20.64
C LYS A 175 -23.23 -15.64 21.56
N CYS A 176 -22.27 -14.81 21.95
CA CYS A 176 -22.54 -13.63 22.77
C CYS A 176 -23.30 -12.57 21.97
N GLU A 177 -24.19 -11.83 22.63
CA GLU A 177 -25.09 -10.88 21.99
C GLU A 177 -25.27 -9.59 22.81
N ALA A 178 -25.15 -8.43 22.17
CA ALA A 178 -25.51 -7.13 22.72
C ALA A 178 -26.25 -6.33 21.64
N GLN A 179 -27.15 -5.41 21.97
CA GLN A 179 -27.94 -4.73 20.93
C GLN A 179 -27.12 -3.67 20.19
N ASN A 180 -26.30 -2.90 20.90
CA ASN A 180 -25.67 -1.69 20.36
C ASN A 180 -24.18 -1.88 20.05
N GLU A 181 -23.35 -2.31 21.00
CA GLU A 181 -21.89 -2.26 20.81
C GLU A 181 -21.18 -3.49 21.43
N GLY A 182 -20.33 -4.16 20.64
CA GLY A 182 -19.47 -5.23 21.13
C GLY A 182 -20.25 -6.47 21.57
N GLY A 183 -20.74 -7.25 20.61
CA GLY A 183 -21.65 -8.38 20.90
C GLY A 183 -21.10 -9.40 21.89
N ALA A 184 -19.78 -9.55 21.99
CA ALA A 184 -19.10 -10.28 23.06
C ALA A 184 -18.39 -9.36 24.06
N PHE A 185 -17.50 -8.51 23.56
CA PHE A 185 -16.67 -7.64 24.38
C PHE A 185 -16.80 -6.18 23.95
N TRP A 186 -17.05 -5.31 24.92
CA TRP A 186 -17.00 -3.87 24.78
C TRP A 186 -15.88 -3.31 25.67
N CYS A 187 -15.04 -2.45 25.13
CA CYS A 187 -14.06 -1.71 25.94
C CYS A 187 -13.88 -0.24 25.55
N SER A 188 -13.56 0.56 26.57
CA SER A 188 -13.14 1.95 26.41
C SER A 188 -11.89 2.22 27.25
N VAL A 189 -10.85 2.77 26.62
CA VAL A 189 -9.48 2.90 27.13
C VAL A 189 -9.05 4.36 27.07
N ASN A 190 -9.05 5.05 28.22
CA ASN A 190 -9.09 6.51 28.26
C ASN A 190 -7.97 7.16 29.08
N ASN A 191 -7.51 8.34 28.64
CA ASN A 191 -6.62 9.24 29.39
C ASN A 191 -5.34 8.60 29.96
N GLY A 192 -4.62 7.82 29.13
CA GLY A 192 -3.39 7.13 29.52
C GLY A 192 -3.59 5.73 30.10
N ALA A 193 -4.80 5.16 30.01
CA ALA A 193 -5.08 3.78 30.38
C ALA A 193 -4.50 2.78 29.37
N LYS A 194 -4.25 1.55 29.81
CA LYS A 194 -3.66 0.51 28.98
C LYS A 194 -4.35 -0.85 29.17
N LEU A 195 -4.85 -1.41 28.07
CA LEU A 195 -5.38 -2.76 28.00
C LEU A 195 -4.43 -3.64 27.17
N THR A 196 -3.87 -4.67 27.80
CA THR A 196 -2.99 -5.65 27.14
C THR A 196 -3.70 -6.99 27.03
N ILE A 197 -3.88 -7.48 25.81
CA ILE A 197 -4.39 -8.82 25.51
C ILE A 197 -3.16 -9.71 25.25
N ALA A 198 -2.75 -10.44 26.28
CA ALA A 198 -1.45 -11.11 26.39
C ALA A 198 -1.47 -12.60 25.97
N GLY A 199 -2.63 -13.14 25.60
CA GLY A 199 -2.79 -14.53 25.16
C GLY A 199 -3.95 -14.67 24.18
N SER A 200 -3.92 -15.72 23.35
CA SER A 200 -4.81 -15.87 22.19
C SER A 200 -6.30 -15.78 22.52
N TRP A 201 -7.07 -15.13 21.64
CA TRP A 201 -8.51 -14.93 21.78
C TRP A 201 -9.31 -15.50 20.61
N SER A 202 -10.57 -15.87 20.85
CA SER A 202 -11.47 -16.34 19.81
C SER A 202 -12.91 -15.87 20.03
N PHE A 203 -13.54 -15.39 18.96
CA PHE A 203 -14.95 -15.00 18.89
C PHE A 203 -15.64 -15.82 17.81
N GLN A 204 -16.75 -16.48 18.17
CA GLN A 204 -17.47 -17.41 17.30
C GLN A 204 -18.98 -17.18 17.41
N ASP A 205 -19.64 -16.92 16.28
CA ASP A 205 -21.09 -16.68 16.17
C ASP A 205 -21.59 -15.51 17.06
N CYS A 206 -20.72 -14.56 17.41
CA CYS A 206 -21.02 -13.39 18.24
C CYS A 206 -21.64 -12.25 17.39
N LYS A 207 -22.66 -11.56 17.90
CA LYS A 207 -23.38 -10.57 17.08
C LYS A 207 -23.94 -9.35 17.83
N THR A 208 -24.17 -8.28 17.08
CA THR A 208 -25.00 -7.13 17.50
C THR A 208 -26.30 -7.03 16.69
N LEU A 209 -27.13 -5.99 16.87
CA LEU A 209 -28.32 -5.80 16.03
C LEU A 209 -27.93 -5.47 14.57
N PRO A 210 -28.64 -6.01 13.56
CA PRO A 210 -28.33 -5.75 12.14
C PRO A 210 -28.63 -4.30 11.71
N ASP A 211 -29.47 -3.59 12.47
CA ASP A 211 -30.01 -2.27 12.11
C ASP A 211 -29.43 -1.12 12.96
N SER A 212 -28.60 -1.42 13.97
CA SER A 212 -28.03 -0.42 14.91
C SER A 212 -26.73 -0.84 15.59
N GLY A 213 -26.15 -2.00 15.25
CA GLY A 213 -25.09 -2.64 16.02
C GLY A 213 -23.67 -2.41 15.51
N TYR A 214 -22.76 -1.96 16.38
CA TYR A 214 -21.36 -1.70 16.09
C TYR A 214 -20.46 -2.80 16.68
N GLY A 215 -19.61 -3.42 15.87
CA GLY A 215 -18.66 -4.44 16.35
C GLY A 215 -19.36 -5.72 16.79
N GLY A 216 -19.72 -6.57 15.81
CA GLY A 216 -20.52 -7.77 16.06
C GLY A 216 -19.98 -8.70 17.16
N ALA A 217 -18.66 -8.77 17.30
CA ALA A 217 -18.00 -9.41 18.44
C ALA A 217 -17.32 -8.40 19.38
N LEU A 218 -16.58 -7.45 18.82
CA LEU A 218 -15.71 -6.53 19.55
C LEU A 218 -16.02 -5.07 19.22
N TYR A 219 -16.31 -4.27 20.24
CA TYR A 219 -16.24 -2.81 20.16
C TYR A 219 -15.12 -2.30 21.05
N ALA A 220 -14.24 -1.47 20.50
CA ALA A 220 -13.12 -0.89 21.21
C ALA A 220 -12.97 0.61 20.91
N SER A 221 -12.85 1.42 21.96
CA SER A 221 -12.50 2.84 21.87
C SER A 221 -11.23 3.13 22.67
N VAL A 222 -10.29 3.87 22.06
CA VAL A 222 -9.04 4.29 22.70
C VAL A 222 -8.92 5.81 22.54
N TYR A 223 -8.92 6.55 23.66
CA TYR A 223 -9.04 8.01 23.66
C TYR A 223 -7.99 8.68 24.54
N GLY A 224 -7.35 9.72 24.00
CA GLY A 224 -6.38 10.54 24.74
C GLY A 224 -4.94 10.04 24.61
N GLU A 225 -3.99 10.96 24.80
CA GLU A 225 -2.55 10.67 24.72
C GLU A 225 -2.14 9.54 25.66
N ASN A 226 -1.23 8.68 25.18
CA ASN A 226 -0.70 7.52 25.88
C ASN A 226 -1.73 6.40 26.17
N SER A 227 -3.00 6.55 25.82
CA SER A 227 -3.99 5.46 25.90
C SER A 227 -3.65 4.34 24.92
N GLN A 228 -3.59 3.10 25.39
CA GLN A 228 -3.05 1.96 24.63
C GLN A 228 -3.95 0.73 24.67
N LEU A 229 -4.31 0.21 23.50
CA LEU A 229 -4.86 -1.14 23.32
C LEU A 229 -3.84 -2.00 22.58
N ILE A 230 -3.37 -3.08 23.21
CA ILE A 230 -2.31 -3.92 22.66
C ILE A 230 -2.76 -5.38 22.59
N PHE A 231 -2.74 -5.97 21.40
CA PHE A 231 -2.94 -7.40 21.19
C PHE A 231 -1.60 -8.06 20.88
N MET A 232 -1.08 -8.83 21.83
CA MET A 232 0.21 -9.51 21.71
C MET A 232 0.12 -10.79 20.88
N GLU A 233 -0.95 -11.56 21.09
CA GLU A 233 -1.13 -12.91 20.56
C GLU A 233 -2.30 -13.01 19.58
N SER A 234 -2.50 -14.21 19.02
CA SER A 234 -3.45 -14.43 17.92
C SER A 234 -4.92 -14.20 18.29
N VAL A 235 -5.70 -13.63 17.37
CA VAL A 235 -7.14 -13.38 17.56
C VAL A 235 -7.91 -13.92 16.35
N THR A 236 -8.95 -14.72 16.60
CA THR A 236 -9.80 -15.29 15.53
C THR A 236 -11.24 -14.86 15.68
N PHE A 237 -11.85 -14.39 14.59
CA PHE A 237 -13.27 -14.07 14.46
C PHE A 237 -13.91 -14.97 13.40
N GLU A 238 -14.99 -15.66 13.76
CA GLU A 238 -15.70 -16.61 12.90
C GLU A 238 -17.21 -16.37 12.94
N ARG A 239 -17.84 -16.12 11.77
CA ARG A 239 -19.30 -15.89 11.62
C ARG A 239 -19.88 -14.79 12.53
N CYS A 240 -19.07 -13.80 12.88
CA CYS A 240 -19.53 -12.65 13.66
C CYS A 240 -20.28 -11.65 12.76
N SER A 241 -21.33 -11.00 13.28
CA SER A 241 -22.11 -10.03 12.51
C SER A 241 -22.68 -8.84 13.28
N GLY A 242 -22.87 -7.70 12.60
CA GLY A 242 -23.45 -6.47 13.14
C GLY A 242 -23.94 -5.55 12.02
N GLN A 243 -24.39 -4.34 12.35
CA GLN A 243 -24.65 -3.33 11.32
C GLN A 243 -23.35 -2.82 10.70
N THR A 244 -22.40 -2.41 11.56
CA THR A 244 -21.13 -1.77 11.19
C THR A 244 -19.97 -2.48 11.88
N GLY A 245 -18.94 -2.89 11.15
CA GLY A 245 -17.84 -3.69 11.70
C GLY A 245 -18.31 -5.10 12.10
N GLY A 246 -18.50 -5.98 11.11
CA GLY A 246 -19.17 -7.27 11.30
C GLY A 246 -18.57 -8.15 12.40
N ALA A 247 -17.24 -8.12 12.57
CA ALA A 247 -16.56 -8.66 13.73
C ALA A 247 -16.12 -7.56 14.71
N MET A 248 -15.46 -6.50 14.22
CA MET A 248 -14.84 -5.48 15.06
C MET A 248 -15.19 -4.05 14.63
N TYR A 249 -15.47 -3.19 15.61
CA TYR A 249 -15.47 -1.73 15.46
C TYR A 249 -14.40 -1.16 16.38
N LEU A 250 -13.45 -0.38 15.84
CA LEU A 250 -12.30 0.15 16.56
C LEU A 250 -12.10 1.64 16.31
N ILE A 251 -12.05 2.42 17.40
CA ILE A 251 -11.79 3.87 17.40
C ILE A 251 -10.46 4.16 18.08
N ALA A 252 -9.59 4.98 17.46
CA ALA A 252 -8.40 5.55 18.09
C ALA A 252 -8.34 7.07 17.91
N TYR A 253 -8.58 7.81 19.01
CA TYR A 253 -8.80 9.26 19.03
C TYR A 253 -7.83 10.02 19.95
N SER A 254 -7.49 11.25 19.58
CA SER A 254 -6.85 12.26 20.44
C SER A 254 -5.54 11.82 21.13
N GLY A 255 -4.69 11.08 20.43
CA GLY A 255 -3.43 10.49 20.90
C GLY A 255 -3.54 9.02 21.31
N GLY A 256 -4.73 8.43 21.21
CA GLY A 256 -4.95 7.00 21.46
C GLY A 256 -4.30 6.11 20.39
N ASN A 257 -3.76 4.97 20.83
CA ASN A 257 -3.00 4.03 20.00
C ASN A 257 -3.52 2.60 20.18
N THR A 258 -3.81 1.92 19.06
CA THR A 258 -4.03 0.47 19.03
C THR A 258 -2.91 -0.22 18.26
N THR A 259 -2.30 -1.24 18.86
CA THR A 259 -1.21 -2.02 18.28
C THR A 259 -1.56 -3.51 18.26
N ILE A 260 -1.43 -4.14 17.10
CA ILE A 260 -1.74 -5.55 16.85
C ILE A 260 -0.44 -6.26 16.43
N ASN A 261 0.07 -7.16 17.27
CA ASN A 261 1.33 -7.87 17.09
C ASN A 261 1.16 -9.37 16.79
N GLY A 262 0.01 -9.96 17.11
CA GLY A 262 -0.30 -11.37 16.88
C GLY A 262 -1.01 -11.65 15.55
N GLN A 263 -1.06 -12.92 15.15
CA GLN A 263 -1.78 -13.33 13.92
C GLN A 263 -3.30 -13.17 14.08
N TRP A 264 -3.93 -12.41 13.19
CA TRP A 264 -5.38 -12.20 13.20
C TRP A 264 -6.06 -12.91 12.02
N ASN A 265 -7.20 -13.55 12.28
CA ASN A 265 -8.00 -14.25 11.28
C ASN A 265 -9.48 -13.83 11.37
N PHE A 266 -10.07 -13.41 10.26
CA PHE A 266 -11.49 -13.09 10.13
C PHE A 266 -12.10 -13.98 9.05
N THR A 267 -13.17 -14.70 9.38
CA THR A 267 -13.74 -15.72 8.50
C THR A 267 -15.27 -15.66 8.48
N ASN A 268 -15.84 -15.45 7.29
CA ASN A 268 -17.29 -15.38 7.05
C ASN A 268 -18.01 -14.35 7.96
N CYS A 269 -17.34 -13.25 8.32
CA CYS A 269 -17.94 -12.15 9.06
C CYS A 269 -18.79 -11.28 8.11
N SER A 270 -19.88 -10.69 8.60
CA SER A 270 -20.75 -9.87 7.75
C SER A 270 -21.33 -8.63 8.44
N CYS A 271 -21.60 -7.59 7.66
CA CYS A 271 -22.33 -6.42 8.14
C CYS A 271 -23.24 -5.77 7.08
N SER A 272 -24.15 -4.90 7.50
CA SER A 272 -25.17 -4.30 6.61
C SER A 272 -24.79 -2.90 6.07
N THR A 273 -23.82 -2.18 6.64
CA THR A 273 -23.48 -0.80 6.23
C THR A 273 -22.02 -0.57 5.87
N SER A 274 -21.07 -0.93 6.73
CA SER A 274 -19.65 -0.58 6.56
C SER A 274 -18.71 -1.52 7.32
N GLY A 275 -17.76 -2.14 6.62
CA GLY A 275 -16.72 -2.97 7.22
C GLY A 275 -17.18 -4.39 7.54
N GLY A 276 -17.30 -5.25 6.51
CA GLY A 276 -17.86 -6.61 6.64
C GLY A 276 -17.15 -7.49 7.67
N SER A 277 -15.86 -7.26 7.91
CA SER A 277 -15.17 -7.77 9.11
C SER A 277 -14.78 -6.66 10.09
N ILE A 278 -14.20 -5.55 9.63
CA ILE A 278 -13.68 -4.50 10.51
C ILE A 278 -14.14 -3.12 10.04
N TYR A 279 -14.59 -2.30 10.99
CA TYR A 279 -14.66 -0.86 10.86
C TYR A 279 -13.54 -0.21 11.70
N LEU A 280 -12.72 0.63 11.08
CA LEU A 280 -11.60 1.35 11.70
C LEU A 280 -11.84 2.86 11.60
N GLU A 281 -11.69 3.58 12.71
CA GLU A 281 -11.85 5.03 12.73
C GLU A 281 -10.77 5.74 13.56
N THR A 282 -10.18 6.79 12.98
CA THR A 282 -9.10 7.57 13.60
C THR A 282 -9.31 9.08 13.46
N ASN A 283 -9.00 9.80 14.53
CA ASN A 283 -9.10 11.25 14.64
C ASN A 283 -7.97 11.74 15.55
N ASN A 284 -6.84 12.13 14.95
CA ASN A 284 -5.57 12.32 15.66
C ASN A 284 -5.18 11.10 16.52
N GLY A 285 -5.26 9.89 15.98
CA GLY A 285 -4.92 8.65 16.68
C GLY A 285 -4.49 7.54 15.72
N THR A 286 -4.00 6.41 16.24
CA THR A 286 -3.23 5.44 15.46
C THR A 286 -3.73 4.02 15.61
N VAL A 287 -3.84 3.29 14.48
CA VAL A 287 -4.07 1.83 14.45
C VAL A 287 -2.98 1.15 13.63
N ASN A 288 -2.12 0.38 14.30
CA ASN A 288 -0.97 -0.29 13.70
C ASN A 288 -1.11 -1.82 13.76
N PHE A 289 -1.29 -2.44 12.59
CA PHE A 289 -1.09 -3.87 12.40
C PHE A 289 0.40 -4.09 12.14
N ASN A 290 1.16 -4.56 13.15
CA ASN A 290 2.62 -4.66 13.12
C ASN A 290 3.12 -6.08 13.43
N GLN A 291 2.27 -7.08 13.24
CA GLN A 291 2.58 -8.48 13.38
C GLN A 291 3.57 -8.98 12.29
N SER A 292 4.28 -10.07 12.58
CA SER A 292 5.20 -10.71 11.63
C SER A 292 4.54 -11.75 10.71
N GLN A 293 3.43 -12.34 11.16
CA GLN A 293 2.69 -13.40 10.45
C GLN A 293 1.55 -12.81 9.60
N GLN A 294 1.10 -13.53 8.57
CA GLN A 294 0.04 -13.00 7.70
C GLN A 294 -1.32 -12.96 8.42
N ILE A 295 -1.96 -11.79 8.40
CA ILE A 295 -3.37 -11.62 8.79
C ILE A 295 -4.25 -12.09 7.62
N LEU A 296 -5.32 -12.83 7.92
CA LEU A 296 -6.28 -13.29 6.93
C LEU A 296 -7.66 -12.68 7.17
N ILE A 297 -8.25 -12.11 6.12
CA ILE A 297 -9.66 -11.71 6.06
C ILE A 297 -10.26 -12.47 4.89
N GLU A 298 -11.07 -13.49 5.17
CA GLU A 298 -11.58 -14.44 4.18
C GLU A 298 -13.12 -14.52 4.16
N SER A 299 -13.69 -14.39 2.96
CA SER A 299 -15.13 -14.53 2.69
C SER A 299 -16.02 -13.58 3.52
N CYS A 300 -15.51 -12.39 3.85
CA CYS A 300 -16.24 -11.38 4.61
C CYS A 300 -17.09 -10.49 3.68
N THR A 301 -18.31 -10.12 4.11
CA THR A 301 -19.30 -9.47 3.24
C THR A 301 -19.93 -8.22 3.85
N CYS A 302 -20.22 -7.22 3.01
CA CYS A 302 -20.91 -5.99 3.42
C CYS A 302 -22.07 -5.65 2.47
N ASP A 303 -23.28 -5.43 2.99
CA ASP A 303 -24.41 -4.93 2.19
C ASP A 303 -24.31 -3.42 1.89
N GLY A 304 -23.30 -2.76 2.46
CA GLY A 304 -22.80 -1.45 2.05
C GLY A 304 -21.36 -1.55 1.54
N SER A 305 -20.44 -0.74 2.09
CA SER A 305 -19.06 -0.59 1.57
C SER A 305 -17.98 -1.23 2.46
N GLY A 306 -16.83 -1.59 1.87
CA GLY A 306 -15.72 -2.21 2.61
C GLY A 306 -16.03 -3.65 3.03
N GLY A 307 -16.00 -4.59 2.09
CA GLY A 307 -16.35 -6.00 2.34
C GLY A 307 -15.42 -6.70 3.34
N GLY A 308 -14.12 -6.37 3.30
CA GLY A 308 -13.18 -6.71 4.37
C GLY A 308 -13.15 -5.63 5.46
N ILE A 309 -12.54 -4.49 5.14
CA ILE A 309 -12.33 -3.35 6.06
C ILE A 309 -12.98 -2.08 5.51
N TYR A 310 -13.57 -1.27 6.39
CA TYR A 310 -13.88 0.14 6.15
C TYR A 310 -13.00 1.03 7.04
N CYS A 311 -12.40 2.07 6.48
CA CYS A 311 -11.53 3.03 7.17
C CYS A 311 -12.08 4.47 7.10
N SER A 312 -12.25 5.11 8.27
CA SER A 312 -12.48 6.55 8.45
C SER A 312 -11.20 7.17 9.06
N ILE A 313 -10.53 8.07 8.33
CA ILE A 313 -9.21 8.59 8.73
C ILE A 313 -9.23 10.12 8.69
N SER A 314 -9.02 10.75 9.84
CA SER A 314 -9.17 12.20 10.03
C SER A 314 -8.10 12.82 10.94
N ASN A 315 -7.85 14.13 10.77
CA ASN A 315 -7.09 14.97 11.70
C ASN A 315 -5.71 14.39 12.08
N ASN A 316 -4.86 14.11 11.09
CA ASN A 316 -3.56 13.43 11.24
C ASN A 316 -3.62 11.99 11.81
N GLY A 317 -4.80 11.36 11.82
CA GLY A 317 -4.98 9.96 12.18
C GLY A 317 -4.30 9.00 11.20
N GLN A 318 -3.87 7.84 11.68
CA GLN A 318 -2.99 6.93 10.93
C GLN A 318 -3.46 5.48 11.03
N ILE A 319 -3.55 4.80 9.88
CA ILE A 319 -3.77 3.36 9.80
C ILE A 319 -2.65 2.72 8.97
N SER A 320 -1.92 1.78 9.57
CA SER A 320 -0.91 0.98 8.87
C SER A 320 -1.32 -0.49 8.81
N LEU A 321 -1.58 -0.97 7.59
CA LEU A 321 -1.81 -2.38 7.28
C LEU A 321 -0.50 -2.99 6.80
N ASN A 322 0.01 -3.97 7.55
CA ASN A 322 1.19 -4.76 7.16
C ASN A 322 0.78 -6.22 6.99
N ASN A 323 1.30 -6.92 5.97
CA ASN A 323 1.12 -8.37 5.78
C ASN A 323 -0.34 -8.86 6.00
N THR A 324 -1.30 -8.14 5.41
CA THR A 324 -2.74 -8.45 5.48
C THR A 324 -3.21 -9.00 4.14
N LYS A 325 -3.79 -10.20 4.17
CA LYS A 325 -4.41 -10.86 3.01
C LYS A 325 -5.93 -10.79 3.10
N PHE A 326 -6.54 -10.18 2.08
CA PHE A 326 -7.97 -10.18 1.81
C PHE A 326 -8.25 -11.22 0.74
N LYS A 327 -9.23 -12.09 0.97
CA LYS A 327 -9.59 -13.17 0.06
C LYS A 327 -11.11 -13.31 -0.03
N ASN A 328 -11.66 -13.27 -1.25
CA ASN A 328 -13.10 -13.46 -1.50
C ASN A 328 -14.01 -12.47 -0.73
N CYS A 329 -13.49 -11.32 -0.31
CA CYS A 329 -14.27 -10.29 0.37
C CYS A 329 -15.20 -9.57 -0.62
N SER A 330 -16.43 -9.23 -0.22
CA SER A 330 -17.38 -8.58 -1.15
C SER A 330 -18.22 -7.46 -0.52
N SER A 331 -18.52 -6.43 -1.33
CA SER A 331 -19.35 -5.28 -0.96
C SER A 331 -20.45 -5.03 -1.97
N GLN A 332 -21.69 -4.78 -1.53
CA GLN A 332 -22.78 -4.31 -2.42
C GLN A 332 -22.61 -2.83 -2.82
N GLY A 333 -21.88 -2.07 -2.00
CA GLY A 333 -21.28 -0.79 -2.33
C GLY A 333 -19.82 -0.93 -2.80
N SER A 334 -19.02 0.10 -2.57
CA SER A 334 -17.63 0.20 -3.05
C SER A 334 -16.62 -0.47 -2.10
N GLY A 335 -15.46 -0.87 -2.63
CA GLY A 335 -14.36 -1.43 -1.84
C GLY A 335 -14.62 -2.87 -1.40
N GLY A 336 -14.48 -3.84 -2.31
CA GLY A 336 -14.78 -5.25 -2.00
C GLY A 336 -13.86 -5.82 -0.91
N GLY A 337 -12.57 -5.45 -0.92
CA GLY A 337 -11.62 -5.72 0.17
C GLY A 337 -11.53 -4.55 1.16
N ILE A 338 -11.19 -3.36 0.67
CA ILE A 338 -10.99 -2.14 1.47
C ILE A 338 -11.83 -0.98 0.91
N TYR A 339 -12.55 -0.28 1.79
CA TYR A 339 -13.01 1.09 1.56
C TYR A 339 -12.26 2.04 2.50
N ALA A 340 -11.78 3.18 2.02
CA ALA A 340 -11.20 4.22 2.88
C ALA A 340 -11.64 5.64 2.50
N ASN A 341 -11.86 6.47 3.52
CA ASN A 341 -12.11 7.90 3.42
C ASN A 341 -11.05 8.66 4.24
N ILE A 342 -10.22 9.47 3.59
CA ILE A 342 -8.99 10.04 4.14
C ILE A 342 -9.03 11.58 4.05
N ASN A 343 -9.10 12.25 5.20
CA ASN A 343 -9.33 13.70 5.31
C ASN A 343 -8.44 14.33 6.41
N GLY A 344 -8.22 15.65 6.36
CA GLY A 344 -7.59 16.40 7.46
C GLY A 344 -6.18 15.92 7.84
N GLY A 345 -5.33 15.57 6.88
CA GLY A 345 -3.98 15.04 7.14
C GLY A 345 -3.94 13.54 7.46
N GLY A 346 -5.06 12.84 7.32
CA GLY A 346 -5.15 11.39 7.55
C GLY A 346 -4.21 10.58 6.65
N GLN A 347 -3.75 9.43 7.15
CA GLN A 347 -2.82 8.54 6.46
C GLN A 347 -3.28 7.08 6.45
N LEU A 348 -3.25 6.45 5.26
CA LEU A 348 -3.36 5.00 5.09
C LEU A 348 -2.10 4.45 4.40
N ILE A 349 -1.46 3.45 5.02
CA ILE A 349 -0.28 2.75 4.47
C ILE A 349 -0.59 1.25 4.31
N LEU A 350 -0.27 0.70 3.14
CA LEU A 350 -0.21 -0.74 2.86
C LEU A 350 1.26 -1.15 2.63
N ASP A 351 1.77 -2.07 3.43
CA ASP A 351 3.21 -2.43 3.50
C ASP A 351 3.41 -3.94 3.76
N LYS A 352 4.67 -4.42 3.65
CA LYS A 352 5.11 -5.79 3.99
C LYS A 352 4.23 -6.89 3.36
N SER A 353 4.11 -6.90 2.03
CA SER A 353 3.38 -7.91 1.26
C SER A 353 1.91 -8.07 1.62
N CYS A 354 1.16 -6.96 1.67
CA CYS A 354 -0.31 -7.01 1.68
C CYS A 354 -0.84 -7.63 0.38
N GLU A 355 -1.99 -8.31 0.43
CA GLU A 355 -2.59 -8.97 -0.73
C GLU A 355 -4.10 -8.79 -0.74
N LEU A 356 -4.67 -8.40 -1.89
CA LEU A 356 -6.09 -8.44 -2.16
C LEU A 356 -6.33 -9.38 -3.34
N TYR A 357 -7.07 -10.46 -3.09
CA TYR A 357 -7.29 -11.55 -4.02
C TYR A 357 -8.78 -11.88 -4.15
N GLN A 358 -9.28 -11.88 -5.39
CA GLN A 358 -10.68 -12.24 -5.71
C GLN A 358 -11.74 -11.44 -4.91
N CYS A 359 -11.46 -10.18 -4.57
CA CYS A 359 -12.41 -9.29 -3.92
C CYS A 359 -13.40 -8.68 -4.94
N GLU A 360 -14.67 -8.51 -4.57
CA GLU A 360 -15.73 -8.08 -5.51
C GLU A 360 -16.62 -6.95 -4.96
N SER A 361 -16.72 -5.83 -5.69
CA SER A 361 -17.60 -4.70 -5.35
C SER A 361 -18.70 -4.50 -6.39
N TYR A 362 -19.95 -4.31 -5.96
CA TYR A 362 -21.04 -3.83 -6.83
C TYR A 362 -21.10 -2.29 -6.92
N GLY A 363 -20.27 -1.59 -6.14
CA GLY A 363 -19.88 -0.19 -6.34
C GLY A 363 -18.64 -0.06 -7.23
N ASN A 364 -17.73 0.83 -6.84
CA ASN A 364 -16.42 1.01 -7.47
C ASN A 364 -15.30 0.42 -6.60
N GLY A 365 -14.13 0.10 -7.18
CA GLY A 365 -13.00 -0.42 -6.41
C GLY A 365 -13.18 -1.86 -5.93
N GLY A 366 -13.02 -2.83 -6.83
CA GLY A 366 -13.25 -4.26 -6.51
C GLY A 366 -12.35 -4.79 -5.40
N GLY A 367 -11.06 -4.44 -5.44
CA GLY A 367 -10.14 -4.62 -4.31
C GLY A 367 -10.25 -3.47 -3.32
N ILE A 368 -9.87 -2.26 -3.76
CA ILE A 368 -9.75 -1.06 -2.93
C ILE A 368 -10.56 0.10 -3.53
N TYR A 369 -11.29 0.83 -2.69
CA TYR A 369 -11.87 2.13 -3.02
C TYR A 369 -11.36 3.21 -2.05
N ILE A 370 -10.75 4.27 -2.58
CA ILE A 370 -10.21 5.40 -1.80
C ILE A 370 -10.94 6.69 -2.17
N ILE A 371 -11.38 7.44 -1.15
CA ILE A 371 -11.62 8.89 -1.23
C ILE A 371 -10.53 9.60 -0.44
N ILE A 372 -9.93 10.65 -1.01
CA ILE A 372 -8.88 11.44 -0.37
C ILE A 372 -9.04 12.94 -0.66
N ASP A 373 -8.87 13.78 0.36
CA ASP A 373 -8.69 15.23 0.23
C ASP A 373 -7.19 15.59 0.29
N PRO A 374 -6.50 15.70 -0.87
CA PRO A 374 -5.08 16.04 -0.92
C PRO A 374 -4.77 17.45 -0.42
N THR A 375 -5.74 18.38 -0.41
CA THR A 375 -5.51 19.78 0.01
C THR A 375 -5.18 19.89 1.50
N THR A 376 -5.57 18.87 2.27
CA THR A 376 -5.40 18.81 3.72
C THR A 376 -4.17 18.01 4.17
N GLN A 377 -3.21 17.75 3.28
CA GLN A 377 -2.00 16.92 3.53
C GLN A 377 -2.29 15.43 3.80
N CYS A 378 -3.44 14.90 3.34
CA CYS A 378 -3.74 13.47 3.44
C CYS A 378 -2.81 12.62 2.59
N SER A 379 -2.54 11.39 3.04
CA SER A 379 -1.69 10.43 2.30
C SER A 379 -2.30 9.05 2.13
N PHE A 380 -2.00 8.43 0.99
CA PHE A 380 -2.32 7.04 0.66
C PHE A 380 -1.10 6.41 -0.02
N ILE A 381 -0.48 5.44 0.64
CA ILE A 381 0.83 4.90 0.25
C ILE A 381 0.76 3.38 0.16
N ILE A 382 1.17 2.83 -0.99
CA ILE A 382 1.38 1.39 -1.20
C ILE A 382 2.89 1.14 -1.37
N LYS A 383 3.51 0.55 -0.35
CA LYS A 383 4.95 0.21 -0.33
C LYS A 383 5.25 -1.20 -0.81
N ASP A 384 4.39 -2.15 -0.46
CA ASP A 384 4.40 -3.51 -1.02
C ASP A 384 3.01 -4.14 -0.87
N ALA A 385 2.23 -4.16 -1.94
CA ALA A 385 0.96 -4.89 -1.99
C ALA A 385 0.67 -5.47 -3.38
N SER A 386 -0.01 -6.61 -3.42
CA SER A 386 -0.60 -7.18 -4.64
C SER A 386 -2.13 -7.07 -4.65
N ILE A 387 -2.70 -6.72 -5.80
CA ILE A 387 -4.15 -6.55 -5.99
C ILE A 387 -4.54 -7.27 -7.29
N HIS A 388 -5.16 -8.43 -7.17
CA HIS A 388 -5.36 -9.32 -8.33
C HIS A 388 -6.65 -10.15 -8.30
N GLU A 389 -7.16 -10.44 -9.51
CA GLU A 389 -8.44 -11.13 -9.75
C GLU A 389 -9.69 -10.47 -9.13
N CYS A 390 -9.56 -9.22 -8.67
CA CYS A 390 -10.63 -8.43 -8.08
C CYS A 390 -11.57 -7.85 -9.14
N LYS A 391 -12.84 -7.62 -8.78
CA LYS A 391 -13.90 -7.25 -9.73
C LYS A 391 -14.74 -6.06 -9.26
N SER A 392 -14.91 -5.08 -10.15
CA SER A 392 -15.86 -3.97 -9.99
C SER A 392 -17.04 -4.18 -10.96
N ILE A 393 -18.22 -4.43 -10.38
CA ILE A 393 -19.44 -4.89 -11.04
C ILE A 393 -20.44 -3.73 -11.13
N THR A 394 -21.16 -3.59 -12.25
CA THR A 394 -22.14 -2.49 -12.39
C THR A 394 -23.45 -2.81 -11.67
N ASN A 395 -23.69 -2.17 -10.52
CA ASN A 395 -25.02 -2.06 -9.94
C ASN A 395 -25.90 -1.10 -10.76
N ASN A 396 -26.93 -1.64 -11.41
CA ASN A 396 -27.88 -0.92 -12.28
C ASN A 396 -28.94 -0.10 -11.52
N SER A 397 -29.00 -0.18 -10.19
CA SER A 397 -29.85 0.67 -9.34
C SER A 397 -29.17 1.98 -8.93
N LEU A 398 -27.89 2.17 -9.26
CA LEU A 398 -27.12 3.38 -8.98
C LEU A 398 -26.94 4.24 -10.24
N TYR A 399 -26.62 5.52 -10.04
CA TYR A 399 -26.35 6.44 -11.15
C TYR A 399 -25.01 6.11 -11.84
N TYR A 400 -24.88 6.40 -13.13
CA TYR A 400 -23.62 6.25 -13.87
C TYR A 400 -22.72 7.46 -13.56
N PRO A 401 -21.93 7.44 -12.47
CA PRO A 401 -20.79 6.52 -12.40
C PRO A 401 -20.49 5.89 -11.02
N GLN A 402 -21.50 5.71 -10.18
CA GLN A 402 -21.37 5.21 -8.79
C GLN A 402 -20.99 3.72 -8.67
N SER A 403 -20.86 2.99 -9.78
CA SER A 403 -20.54 1.55 -9.84
C SER A 403 -19.75 1.17 -11.09
N GLY A 404 -19.01 0.05 -11.05
CA GLY A 404 -18.39 -0.60 -12.21
C GLY A 404 -17.03 -0.07 -12.68
N PHE A 405 -16.40 0.88 -11.98
CA PHE A 405 -15.06 1.40 -12.27
C PHE A 405 -14.00 0.86 -11.30
N GLY A 406 -12.75 0.69 -11.78
CA GLY A 406 -11.60 0.31 -10.95
C GLY A 406 -11.70 -1.12 -10.40
N GLY A 407 -11.36 -2.14 -11.19
CA GLY A 407 -11.51 -3.53 -10.77
C GLY A 407 -10.59 -3.94 -9.62
N GLY A 408 -9.34 -3.45 -9.63
CA GLY A 408 -8.41 -3.60 -8.51
C GLY A 408 -8.49 -2.41 -7.54
N LEU A 409 -8.29 -1.19 -8.03
CA LEU A 409 -8.26 0.05 -7.24
C LEU A 409 -9.07 1.16 -7.94
N PHE A 410 -9.89 1.86 -7.17
CA PHE A 410 -10.45 3.17 -7.54
C PHE A 410 -9.91 4.24 -6.58
N LEU A 411 -9.39 5.34 -7.14
CA LEU A 411 -8.84 6.47 -6.39
C LEU A 411 -9.57 7.77 -6.76
N GLY A 412 -10.34 8.32 -5.82
CA GLY A 412 -11.08 9.58 -5.98
C GLY A 412 -10.49 10.72 -5.15
N GLY A 413 -9.94 11.73 -5.82
CA GLY A 413 -9.45 12.97 -5.21
C GLY A 413 -10.51 14.07 -5.17
N SER A 414 -10.70 14.67 -4.00
CA SER A 414 -11.51 15.88 -3.82
C SER A 414 -10.63 17.08 -3.47
N GLY A 415 -10.33 17.91 -4.48
CA GLY A 415 -9.52 19.12 -4.35
C GLY A 415 -8.38 19.17 -5.36
N ASP A 416 -7.39 19.99 -5.04
CA ASP A 416 -6.18 20.20 -5.82
C ASP A 416 -5.01 19.39 -5.22
N TYR A 417 -4.27 18.64 -6.05
CA TYR A 417 -3.10 17.86 -5.63
C TYR A 417 -1.79 18.43 -6.19
N SER A 418 -0.74 18.41 -5.36
CA SER A 418 0.62 18.75 -5.75
C SER A 418 1.50 17.49 -5.66
N PRO A 419 1.89 16.86 -6.78
CA PRO A 419 2.65 15.62 -6.78
C PRO A 419 4.00 15.69 -6.05
N SER A 420 4.62 16.87 -5.99
CA SER A 420 5.84 17.14 -5.23
C SER A 420 5.70 17.07 -3.70
N THR A 421 4.52 16.72 -3.20
CA THR A 421 4.31 16.37 -1.78
C THR A 421 4.53 14.88 -1.49
N GLU A 422 4.58 14.03 -2.53
CA GLU A 422 4.71 12.56 -2.45
C GLU A 422 3.65 11.84 -1.58
N LEU A 423 2.57 12.53 -1.21
CA LEU A 423 1.55 12.00 -0.28
C LEU A 423 0.71 10.86 -0.88
N ILE A 424 0.65 10.77 -2.21
CA ILE A 424 0.04 9.64 -2.92
C ILE A 424 1.15 8.93 -3.70
N ASP A 425 1.48 7.71 -3.29
CA ASP A 425 2.56 6.90 -3.86
C ASP A 425 2.12 5.45 -4.02
N LEU A 426 2.05 4.98 -5.27
CA LEU A 426 1.66 3.63 -5.64
C LEU A 426 2.83 2.78 -6.17
N ARG A 427 4.09 3.20 -6.00
CA ARG A 427 5.28 2.50 -6.51
C ARG A 427 5.38 1.03 -6.07
N GLY A 428 4.90 0.71 -4.86
CA GLY A 428 4.88 -0.65 -4.32
C GLY A 428 3.72 -1.54 -4.78
N MET A 429 2.86 -1.06 -5.69
CA MET A 429 1.65 -1.76 -6.12
C MET A 429 1.91 -2.76 -7.25
N LYS A 430 1.50 -4.02 -7.04
CA LYS A 430 1.47 -5.08 -8.05
C LYS A 430 0.01 -5.37 -8.42
N ILE A 431 -0.47 -4.83 -9.54
CA ILE A 431 -1.88 -4.88 -9.95
C ILE A 431 -2.03 -5.59 -11.31
N TYR A 432 -2.84 -6.65 -11.37
CA TYR A 432 -2.98 -7.51 -12.56
C TYR A 432 -4.23 -8.41 -12.48
N ASN A 433 -4.69 -8.93 -13.63
CA ASN A 433 -5.84 -9.86 -13.76
C ASN A 433 -7.18 -9.36 -13.18
N ASN A 434 -7.31 -8.08 -12.85
CA ASN A 434 -8.54 -7.48 -12.34
C ASN A 434 -9.55 -7.22 -13.46
N LYS A 435 -10.83 -7.02 -13.10
CA LYS A 435 -11.90 -6.71 -14.05
C LYS A 435 -12.79 -5.56 -13.57
N ALA A 436 -13.10 -4.63 -14.47
CA ALA A 436 -14.15 -3.63 -14.30
C ALA A 436 -15.22 -3.81 -15.38
N ASP A 437 -16.50 -3.69 -15.03
CA ASP A 437 -17.59 -3.71 -16.01
C ASP A 437 -17.62 -2.45 -16.90
N LYS A 438 -16.92 -1.37 -16.49
CA LYS A 438 -16.75 -0.13 -17.25
C LYS A 438 -15.26 0.09 -17.60
N PHE A 439 -14.57 0.96 -16.86
CA PHE A 439 -13.24 1.43 -17.20
C PHE A 439 -12.25 1.30 -16.03
N GLY A 440 -10.96 1.19 -16.36
CA GLY A 440 -9.91 0.89 -15.39
C GLY A 440 -10.02 -0.54 -14.87
N GLN A 441 -9.65 -1.51 -15.71
CA GLN A 441 -9.76 -2.94 -15.34
C GLN A 441 -8.96 -3.23 -14.05
N SER A 442 -7.76 -2.66 -13.93
CA SER A 442 -6.97 -2.61 -12.70
C SER A 442 -7.17 -1.31 -11.94
N LEU A 443 -6.91 -0.15 -12.54
CA LEU A 443 -6.92 1.16 -11.85
C LEU A 443 -7.85 2.16 -12.54
N TYR A 444 -8.67 2.84 -11.75
CA TYR A 444 -9.39 4.06 -12.18
C TYR A 444 -9.09 5.25 -11.26
N VAL A 445 -8.58 6.35 -11.82
CA VAL A 445 -8.23 7.58 -11.07
C VAL A 445 -9.13 8.74 -11.47
N VAL A 446 -9.82 9.32 -10.49
CA VAL A 446 -10.64 10.54 -10.62
C VAL A 446 -9.99 11.64 -9.81
N MET A 447 -9.20 12.50 -10.44
CA MET A 447 -8.49 13.60 -9.77
C MET A 447 -8.26 14.73 -10.77
N LYS A 448 -8.44 15.98 -10.33
CA LYS A 448 -8.24 17.17 -11.17
C LYS A 448 -6.84 17.17 -11.81
N ASP A 449 -5.81 17.05 -10.98
CA ASP A 449 -4.40 17.17 -11.35
C ASP A 449 -3.77 15.78 -11.65
N VAL A 450 -4.58 14.84 -12.17
CA VAL A 450 -4.13 13.47 -12.52
C VAL A 450 -3.06 13.46 -13.62
N ILE A 451 -3.08 14.47 -14.51
CA ILE A 451 -2.12 14.60 -15.60
C ILE A 451 -0.74 14.97 -15.03
N GLU A 452 -0.71 15.88 -14.08
CA GLU A 452 0.46 16.32 -13.33
C GLU A 452 1.01 15.17 -12.46
N PHE A 453 0.12 14.42 -11.81
CA PHE A 453 0.47 13.22 -11.04
C PHE A 453 1.12 12.13 -11.92
N CYS A 454 0.57 11.87 -13.11
CA CYS A 454 1.17 10.95 -14.07
C CYS A 454 2.54 11.42 -14.59
N LYS A 455 2.73 12.73 -14.79
CA LYS A 455 4.00 13.32 -15.24
C LYS A 455 5.07 13.41 -14.15
N TYR A 456 4.74 13.15 -12.89
CA TYR A 456 5.69 13.27 -11.79
C TYR A 456 6.60 12.03 -11.67
N GLY A 457 7.86 12.24 -11.32
CA GLY A 457 8.91 11.23 -11.41
C GLY A 457 9.25 10.85 -12.86
N ILE A 458 9.79 9.65 -13.07
CA ILE A 458 10.15 9.14 -14.39
C ILE A 458 9.11 8.13 -14.87
N LEU A 459 8.50 8.42 -16.03
CA LEU A 459 7.55 7.55 -16.72
C LEU A 459 6.43 7.03 -15.78
N GLY A 460 5.83 7.91 -14.98
CA GLY A 460 4.64 7.61 -14.17
C GLY A 460 4.86 6.65 -12.99
N GLU A 461 6.07 6.59 -12.44
CA GLU A 461 6.43 5.66 -11.35
C GLU A 461 5.48 5.69 -10.14
N TYR A 462 5.03 6.88 -9.73
CA TYR A 462 4.11 7.07 -8.59
C TYR A 462 2.70 6.50 -8.83
N VAL A 463 2.35 6.13 -10.06
CA VAL A 463 0.98 5.76 -10.48
C VAL A 463 0.89 4.36 -11.10
N LYS A 464 1.87 3.95 -11.91
CA LYS A 464 1.78 2.75 -12.76
C LYS A 464 1.91 1.41 -12.02
N GLY A 465 2.47 1.41 -10.81
CA GLY A 465 2.84 0.19 -10.08
C GLY A 465 3.78 -0.70 -10.91
N ASN A 466 3.41 -1.97 -11.08
CA ASN A 466 4.16 -2.98 -11.84
C ASN A 466 3.89 -3.01 -13.36
N GLN A 467 3.10 -2.08 -13.93
CA GLN A 467 2.79 -2.12 -15.37
C GLN A 467 4.03 -1.87 -16.22
N SER A 468 4.25 -2.75 -17.21
CA SER A 468 5.33 -2.59 -18.20
C SER A 468 4.85 -1.74 -19.37
N ASN A 469 5.62 -0.73 -19.78
CA ASN A 469 5.31 0.09 -20.96
C ASN A 469 5.39 -0.68 -22.30
N ILE A 470 5.71 -1.98 -22.30
CA ILE A 470 5.89 -2.83 -23.49
C ILE A 470 4.62 -3.64 -23.79
N TYR A 471 4.06 -4.32 -22.77
CA TYR A 471 2.94 -5.27 -22.92
C TYR A 471 1.64 -4.81 -22.22
N SER A 472 1.55 -3.55 -21.80
CA SER A 472 0.35 -2.95 -21.19
C SER A 472 -0.88 -3.02 -22.10
N ASN A 473 -2.06 -3.14 -21.47
CA ASN A 473 -3.34 -2.97 -22.15
C ASN A 473 -3.90 -1.59 -21.79
N GLU A 474 -4.16 -0.74 -22.79
CA GLU A 474 -4.50 0.67 -22.60
C GLU A 474 -5.79 0.92 -21.77
N ILE A 475 -6.67 -0.08 -21.62
CA ILE A 475 -7.88 0.02 -20.76
C ILE A 475 -7.67 -0.42 -19.30
N ASP A 476 -6.47 -0.86 -18.94
CA ASP A 476 -6.18 -1.43 -17.62
C ASP A 476 -5.96 -0.36 -16.54
N LEU A 477 -5.22 0.70 -16.87
CA LEU A 477 -5.09 1.91 -16.03
C LEU A 477 -5.69 3.12 -16.75
N VAL A 478 -6.81 3.65 -16.24
CA VAL A 478 -7.56 4.76 -16.83
C VAL A 478 -7.75 5.87 -15.80
N GLY A 479 -7.90 7.12 -16.22
CA GLY A 479 -8.32 8.20 -15.34
C GLY A 479 -8.93 9.38 -16.08
N ILE A 480 -9.37 10.37 -15.32
CA ILE A 480 -10.13 11.52 -15.80
C ILE A 480 -9.74 12.80 -15.02
N PRO A 481 -9.37 13.91 -15.70
CA PRO A 481 -8.86 15.12 -15.06
C PRO A 481 -10.00 15.98 -14.48
N MET A 482 -10.67 15.47 -13.46
CA MET A 482 -11.79 16.14 -12.79
C MET A 482 -11.88 15.80 -11.30
N ASN A 483 -12.53 16.67 -10.53
CA ASN A 483 -12.81 16.45 -9.11
C ASN A 483 -13.86 15.33 -8.93
N LEU A 484 -13.72 14.49 -7.90
CA LEU A 484 -14.65 13.39 -7.60
C LEU A 484 -16.12 13.84 -7.49
N SER A 485 -16.40 15.03 -6.97
CA SER A 485 -17.76 15.59 -6.88
C SER A 485 -18.37 15.87 -8.27
N THR A 486 -17.55 16.35 -9.22
CA THR A 486 -17.94 16.60 -10.61
C THR A 486 -18.11 15.28 -11.36
N PHE A 487 -17.24 14.30 -11.13
CA PHE A 487 -17.39 12.95 -11.70
C PHE A 487 -18.71 12.30 -11.28
N ASN A 488 -19.01 12.27 -9.97
CA ASN A 488 -20.22 11.67 -9.42
C ASN A 488 -21.54 12.32 -9.91
N SER A 489 -21.47 13.51 -10.52
CA SER A 489 -22.60 14.24 -11.11
C SER A 489 -22.54 14.38 -12.64
N SER A 490 -21.50 13.83 -13.29
CA SER A 490 -21.30 13.90 -14.74
C SER A 490 -22.09 12.84 -15.50
N SER A 491 -22.40 13.13 -16.77
CA SER A 491 -23.05 12.17 -17.65
C SER A 491 -22.08 11.11 -18.18
N HIS A 492 -22.62 9.95 -18.59
CA HIS A 492 -21.88 8.90 -19.31
C HIS A 492 -21.07 9.47 -20.49
N GLN A 493 -21.70 10.30 -21.35
CA GLN A 493 -21.04 10.94 -22.49
C GLN A 493 -19.89 11.87 -22.08
N THR A 494 -20.05 12.60 -20.97
CA THR A 494 -19.01 13.49 -20.42
C THR A 494 -17.79 12.70 -19.97
N ILE A 495 -18.01 11.57 -19.29
CA ILE A 495 -16.94 10.72 -18.76
C ILE A 495 -16.19 10.02 -19.90
N GLU A 496 -16.90 9.43 -20.88
CA GLU A 496 -16.27 8.79 -22.04
C GLU A 496 -15.45 9.76 -22.91
N GLN A 497 -15.84 11.03 -22.98
CA GLN A 497 -15.11 12.06 -23.73
C GLN A 497 -13.87 12.63 -23.00
N GLN A 498 -13.81 12.53 -21.67
CA GLN A 498 -12.77 13.18 -20.85
C GLN A 498 -11.78 12.21 -20.21
N GLN A 499 -12.17 10.95 -20.00
CA GLN A 499 -11.24 9.93 -19.50
C GLN A 499 -10.22 9.52 -20.57
N GLN A 500 -9.03 9.09 -20.14
CA GLN A 500 -7.97 8.57 -21.01
C GLN A 500 -7.21 7.42 -20.32
N PRO A 501 -6.58 6.51 -21.10
CA PRO A 501 -5.48 5.67 -20.60
C PRO A 501 -4.40 6.53 -19.93
N LEU A 502 -4.02 6.22 -18.69
CA LEU A 502 -3.05 7.02 -17.93
C LEU A 502 -1.67 7.06 -18.62
N GLU A 503 -1.32 6.00 -19.35
CA GLU A 503 -0.05 5.88 -20.08
C GLU A 503 0.16 7.01 -21.10
N LEU A 504 -0.91 7.61 -21.65
CA LEU A 504 -0.81 8.74 -22.56
C LEU A 504 -0.32 10.04 -21.89
N TRP A 505 -0.37 10.14 -20.57
CA TRP A 505 0.07 11.32 -19.83
C TRP A 505 1.50 11.23 -19.31
N TRP A 506 2.01 10.03 -19.04
CA TRP A 506 3.40 9.82 -18.57
C TRP A 506 4.39 9.35 -19.64
N ARG A 507 3.92 8.98 -20.84
CA ARG A 507 4.77 8.57 -21.96
C ARG A 507 5.54 9.78 -22.51
N ILE A 508 6.84 9.84 -22.22
CA ILE A 508 7.76 10.86 -22.73
C ILE A 508 8.29 10.41 -24.11
N LEU A 509 7.77 11.03 -25.17
CA LEU A 509 8.23 10.81 -26.54
C LEU A 509 9.53 11.58 -26.81
N GLY A 510 10.56 10.87 -27.27
CA GLY A 510 11.85 11.42 -27.64
C GLY A 510 11.79 12.18 -28.98
N ILE A 511 12.67 13.16 -29.15
CA ILE A 511 12.82 13.92 -30.39
C ILE A 511 14.23 13.68 -30.92
N LEU A 512 14.37 13.14 -32.14
CA LEU A 512 15.67 12.85 -32.76
C LEU A 512 15.96 13.88 -33.84
N LYS A 513 17.05 14.65 -33.69
CA LYS A 513 17.44 15.73 -34.60
C LYS A 513 18.42 15.25 -35.68
N SER A 514 19.48 14.56 -35.26
CA SER A 514 20.49 13.97 -36.14
C SER A 514 20.98 12.63 -35.60
N ALA A 515 21.54 11.82 -36.49
CA ALA A 515 22.15 10.55 -36.15
C ALA A 515 23.27 10.22 -37.14
N GLN A 516 24.45 9.91 -36.60
CA GLN A 516 25.67 9.60 -37.32
C GLN A 516 26.19 8.23 -36.86
N VAL A 517 26.80 7.49 -37.79
CA VAL A 517 27.64 6.32 -37.49
C VAL A 517 29.02 6.53 -38.06
N VAL A 518 30.03 6.28 -37.25
CA VAL A 518 31.45 6.29 -37.65
C VAL A 518 31.83 4.88 -38.12
N VAL A 519 32.44 4.80 -39.29
CA VAL A 519 32.87 3.55 -39.94
C VAL A 519 34.33 3.67 -40.35
N ASN A 520 35.21 2.93 -39.67
CA ASN A 520 36.59 2.76 -40.12
C ASN A 520 36.64 1.78 -41.32
N ILE A 521 37.28 2.19 -42.42
CA ILE A 521 37.46 1.36 -43.62
C ILE A 521 38.72 0.47 -43.53
N SER A 522 39.74 0.84 -42.75
CA SER A 522 40.97 0.03 -42.59
C SER A 522 40.72 -1.27 -41.80
N ASN A 523 39.70 -1.30 -40.94
CA ASN A 523 39.30 -2.47 -40.15
C ASN A 523 37.76 -2.72 -40.16
N PRO A 524 37.21 -3.47 -41.13
CA PRO A 524 35.75 -3.71 -41.23
C PRO A 524 35.16 -4.63 -40.14
N ASN A 525 35.98 -5.13 -39.21
CA ASN A 525 35.53 -5.83 -37.98
C ASN A 525 35.54 -4.90 -36.75
N GLU A 526 35.81 -3.61 -36.93
CA GLU A 526 35.85 -2.65 -35.84
C GLU A 526 34.44 -2.26 -35.37
N LYS A 527 34.39 -1.69 -34.16
CA LYS A 527 33.13 -1.36 -33.49
C LYS A 527 32.52 -0.10 -34.11
N LEU A 528 31.36 -0.24 -34.76
CA LEU A 528 30.54 0.90 -35.18
C LEU A 528 30.23 1.79 -33.96
N ILE A 529 30.56 3.08 -34.03
CA ILE A 529 30.21 4.06 -33.00
C ILE A 529 29.08 4.93 -33.54
N PHE A 530 27.97 4.99 -32.80
CA PHE A 530 26.81 5.79 -33.14
C PHE A 530 26.74 7.02 -32.25
N HIS A 531 26.58 8.18 -32.86
CA HIS A 531 26.33 9.45 -32.18
C HIS A 531 24.97 9.99 -32.61
N ILE A 532 24.10 10.28 -31.66
CA ILE A 532 22.76 10.81 -31.92
C ILE A 532 22.53 12.08 -31.11
N VAL A 533 21.85 13.06 -31.71
CA VAL A 533 21.49 14.33 -31.07
C VAL A 533 19.98 14.47 -31.05
N GLY A 534 19.43 14.86 -29.91
CA GLY A 534 17.99 14.87 -29.70
C GLY A 534 17.57 15.65 -28.47
N GLN A 535 16.33 15.44 -28.03
CA GLN A 535 15.75 15.96 -26.80
C GLN A 535 14.84 14.90 -26.19
N ARG A 536 14.55 15.00 -24.89
CA ARG A 536 13.68 14.06 -24.15
C ARG A 536 14.14 12.60 -24.23
N MET A 537 15.44 12.38 -24.27
CA MET A 537 16.07 11.07 -24.24
C MET A 537 16.38 10.68 -22.79
N ILE A 538 15.83 9.57 -22.31
CA ILE A 538 15.89 9.20 -20.88
C ILE A 538 17.02 8.18 -20.63
N PRO A 539 18.00 8.49 -19.76
CA PRO A 539 19.11 7.58 -19.45
C PRO A 539 18.61 6.23 -18.91
N GLY A 540 19.19 5.14 -19.42
CA GLY A 540 18.77 3.76 -19.06
C GLY A 540 17.48 3.27 -19.73
N TYR A 541 16.63 4.16 -20.24
CA TYR A 541 15.36 3.83 -20.91
C TYR A 541 15.38 4.04 -22.43
N LEU A 542 16.34 4.79 -22.97
CA LEU A 542 16.44 5.06 -24.39
C LEU A 542 16.79 3.80 -25.20
N ASN A 543 15.97 3.52 -26.21
CA ASN A 543 16.17 2.53 -27.25
C ASN A 543 16.26 3.26 -28.61
N VAL A 544 17.03 2.71 -29.54
CA VAL A 544 17.00 3.06 -30.97
C VAL A 544 16.41 1.91 -31.77
N LYS A 545 15.71 2.22 -32.86
CA LYS A 545 15.43 1.29 -33.97
C LYS A 545 16.09 1.82 -35.24
N ILE A 546 16.88 0.98 -35.89
CA ILE A 546 17.57 1.26 -37.17
C ILE A 546 16.97 0.33 -38.23
N PHE A 547 16.71 0.84 -39.44
CA PHE A 547 16.11 0.07 -40.54
C PHE A 547 16.51 0.59 -41.92
N GLU A 548 16.46 -0.28 -42.93
CA GLU A 548 16.61 0.11 -44.35
C GLU A 548 15.36 0.83 -44.86
N LEU A 549 15.52 2.05 -45.41
CA LEU A 549 14.42 2.80 -46.01
C LEU A 549 14.24 2.47 -47.50
N ARG A 550 15.32 2.47 -48.29
CA ARG A 550 15.34 2.19 -49.75
C ARG A 550 16.76 2.01 -50.28
N ASP A 551 16.87 1.55 -51.53
CA ASP A 551 18.12 1.55 -52.29
C ASP A 551 18.45 2.96 -52.81
N GLN A 552 19.73 3.34 -52.80
CA GLN A 552 20.19 4.68 -53.21
C GLN A 552 20.11 4.91 -54.73
N ILE A 553 20.20 3.83 -55.52
CA ILE A 553 20.29 3.85 -57.00
C ILE A 553 19.10 4.58 -57.67
N GLN A 554 17.94 4.64 -56.99
CA GLN A 554 16.74 5.27 -57.52
C GLN A 554 16.80 6.81 -57.63
N GLN A 555 17.80 7.47 -57.00
CA GLN A 555 17.90 8.95 -57.02
C GLN A 555 18.17 9.50 -58.43
N ASN A 556 19.14 8.94 -59.16
CA ASN A 556 19.57 9.46 -60.46
C ASN A 556 18.40 9.49 -61.48
N ILE A 557 17.58 8.44 -61.53
CA ILE A 557 16.44 8.32 -62.47
C ILE A 557 15.34 9.35 -62.14
N ASN A 558 15.03 9.55 -60.86
CA ASN A 558 13.96 10.46 -60.45
C ASN A 558 14.33 11.94 -60.60
N GLN A 559 15.63 12.26 -60.57
CA GLN A 559 16.11 13.63 -60.78
C GLN A 559 16.05 14.01 -62.27
N GLU A 560 16.51 13.12 -63.17
CA GLU A 560 16.33 13.28 -64.63
C GLU A 560 14.85 13.39 -65.02
N GLN A 561 13.96 12.60 -64.43
CA GLN A 561 12.52 12.70 -64.71
C GLN A 561 11.89 14.03 -64.23
N LYS A 562 12.39 14.65 -63.15
CA LYS A 562 11.94 16.00 -62.75
C LYS A 562 12.44 17.08 -63.70
N GLU A 563 13.65 16.95 -64.25
CA GLU A 563 14.19 17.90 -65.22
C GLU A 563 13.52 17.78 -66.61
N MET A 564 13.15 16.57 -67.04
CA MET A 564 12.33 16.38 -68.24
C MET A 564 10.91 16.99 -68.07
N ASN A 565 10.20 16.65 -67.00
CA ASN A 565 8.83 17.13 -66.78
C ASN A 565 8.73 18.67 -66.61
N ASN A 566 9.82 19.35 -66.23
CA ASN A 566 9.88 20.82 -66.17
C ASN A 566 10.12 21.50 -67.54
N LYS A 567 10.49 20.77 -68.60
CA LYS A 567 10.64 21.33 -69.97
C LYS A 567 9.33 21.35 -70.75
N ASP A 568 8.52 20.30 -70.63
CA ASP A 568 7.33 20.13 -71.49
C ASP A 568 6.07 20.86 -70.99
N ASN A 569 6.00 21.22 -69.71
CA ASN A 569 4.83 21.85 -69.10
C ASN A 569 4.71 23.37 -69.38
N LYS A 570 4.96 23.79 -70.63
CA LYS A 570 4.93 25.19 -71.07
C LYS A 570 4.11 25.45 -72.34
N ASN A 571 3.03 24.70 -72.55
CA ASN A 571 1.90 25.08 -73.42
C ASN A 571 0.64 24.27 -73.08
N ILE A 572 -0.55 24.90 -73.23
CA ILE A 572 -1.90 24.31 -73.11
C ILE A 572 -2.26 23.89 -71.65
N LEU A 573 -3.42 24.22 -71.05
CA LEU A 573 -4.64 24.91 -71.51
C LEU A 573 -5.16 25.91 -70.44
N LYS A 574 -5.63 27.09 -70.85
CA LYS A 574 -6.60 27.88 -70.06
C LYS A 574 -8.02 27.49 -70.49
N SER A 575 -8.86 26.96 -69.61
CA SER A 575 -10.29 27.35 -69.47
C SER A 575 -11.10 26.42 -68.53
N LEU A 576 -12.28 26.94 -68.16
CA LEU A 576 -13.43 26.30 -67.50
C LEU A 576 -13.36 26.10 -65.97
N LYS A 577 -14.38 26.68 -65.31
CA LYS A 577 -14.73 26.55 -63.90
C LYS A 577 -16.12 25.90 -63.79
N ARG A 578 -16.39 25.34 -62.59
CA ARG A 578 -17.71 25.18 -61.93
C ARG A 578 -18.66 24.02 -62.32
N ASN A 579 -19.01 23.28 -61.24
CA ASN A 579 -20.35 22.95 -60.74
C ASN A 579 -21.07 21.63 -61.14
N SER A 580 -21.54 20.92 -60.09
CA SER A 580 -22.83 20.19 -59.93
C SER A 580 -23.14 18.97 -60.81
N SER A 581 -23.89 17.94 -60.37
CA SER A 581 -24.38 17.56 -59.02
C SER A 581 -25.06 16.17 -58.99
N GLN A 582 -24.93 15.45 -57.86
CA GLN A 582 -25.89 14.50 -57.24
C GLN A 582 -26.59 13.36 -58.03
N SER A 583 -26.37 12.13 -57.52
CA SER A 583 -27.41 11.10 -57.16
C SER A 583 -28.12 10.31 -58.28
N PRO A 584 -28.96 9.27 -57.96
CA PRO A 584 -28.80 8.19 -56.95
C PRO A 584 -29.11 6.78 -57.50
N ILE A 585 -28.65 5.72 -56.82
CA ILE A 585 -29.22 4.34 -56.90
C ILE A 585 -29.29 3.74 -55.49
N THR A 586 -30.33 2.93 -55.21
CA THR A 586 -30.69 2.48 -53.85
C THR A 586 -30.88 0.95 -53.76
N LEU A 587 -30.74 0.41 -52.54
CA LEU A 587 -31.27 -0.87 -52.04
C LEU A 587 -30.74 -2.20 -52.62
N LYS A 588 -30.16 -3.01 -51.72
CA LYS A 588 -30.97 -4.03 -51.00
C LYS A 588 -30.33 -4.43 -49.65
N HIS A 589 -31.19 -4.69 -48.66
CA HIS A 589 -30.82 -5.30 -47.38
C HIS A 589 -30.75 -6.83 -47.49
N GLN A 590 -29.88 -7.43 -46.67
CA GLN A 590 -30.21 -8.62 -45.88
C GLN A 590 -29.64 -8.45 -44.46
N THR A 591 -30.22 -9.14 -43.47
CA THR A 591 -30.08 -8.84 -42.04
C THR A 591 -29.56 -10.04 -41.23
N GLY A 592 -28.73 -9.78 -40.21
CA GLY A 592 -28.14 -10.83 -39.38
C GLY A 592 -27.31 -10.34 -38.19
N ASN A 593 -27.95 -9.69 -37.22
CA ASN A 593 -27.46 -9.34 -35.88
C ASN A 593 -25.94 -9.18 -35.65
N HIS A 594 -25.51 -7.92 -35.57
CA HIS A 594 -24.45 -7.50 -34.64
C HIS A 594 -24.99 -6.37 -33.75
N GLN A 595 -24.91 -6.50 -32.42
CA GLN A 595 -24.84 -5.34 -31.53
C GLN A 595 -23.38 -4.91 -31.44
N GLN A 596 -22.88 -4.32 -32.52
CA GLN A 596 -21.53 -3.79 -32.59
C GLN A 596 -21.54 -2.41 -31.92
N ILE A 597 -20.92 -2.29 -30.74
CA ILE A 597 -20.74 -1.01 -30.07
C ILE A 597 -19.90 -0.12 -30.98
N SER A 598 -20.49 0.97 -31.48
CA SER A 598 -19.84 1.91 -32.37
C SER A 598 -18.90 2.82 -31.58
N ILE A 599 -17.70 2.30 -31.30
CA ILE A 599 -16.61 3.06 -30.69
C ILE A 599 -16.28 4.24 -31.62
N SER A 600 -16.66 5.46 -31.24
CA SER A 600 -16.28 6.70 -31.93
C SER A 600 -14.81 7.00 -31.68
N SER A 601 -13.94 6.37 -32.47
CA SER A 601 -12.50 6.53 -32.35
C SER A 601 -11.99 7.76 -33.10
N ASP A 602 -11.75 8.84 -32.37
CA ASP A 602 -10.82 9.89 -32.76
C ASP A 602 -9.64 9.92 -31.76
N SER A 603 -8.47 10.38 -32.23
CA SER A 603 -7.17 10.29 -31.53
C SER A 603 -6.72 8.89 -31.07
N ARG A 604 -6.97 7.83 -31.87
CA ARG A 604 -6.17 6.59 -31.77
C ARG A 604 -4.74 6.86 -32.27
N ILE A 605 -3.74 6.42 -31.51
CA ILE A 605 -2.37 6.31 -32.01
C ILE A 605 -2.30 5.06 -32.90
N GLU A 606 -2.24 5.24 -34.22
CA GLU A 606 -2.09 4.12 -35.16
C GLU A 606 -0.69 3.50 -35.05
N LYS A 607 -0.59 2.37 -34.33
CA LYS A 607 0.63 1.57 -34.20
C LYS A 607 0.96 0.86 -35.52
N ASN A 608 1.52 1.61 -36.48
CA ASN A 608 1.97 1.09 -37.77
C ASN A 608 3.18 0.15 -37.56
N ILE A 609 2.95 -1.15 -37.74
CA ILE A 609 4.01 -2.16 -37.67
C ILE A 609 4.45 -2.50 -39.10
N ARG A 610 5.38 -1.70 -39.63
CA ARG A 610 6.17 -2.10 -40.79
C ARG A 610 7.40 -2.87 -40.32
N ASN A 611 7.32 -4.20 -40.35
CA ASN A 611 8.53 -5.02 -40.26
C ASN A 611 9.34 -4.84 -41.54
N TYR A 612 10.31 -3.93 -41.50
CA TYR A 612 11.41 -3.93 -42.46
C TYR A 612 12.22 -5.21 -42.25
N GLY A 613 12.60 -5.90 -43.33
CA GLY A 613 13.25 -7.23 -43.24
C GLY A 613 14.58 -7.21 -42.48
N ASN A 614 15.23 -6.05 -42.44
CA ASN A 614 16.51 -5.78 -41.78
C ASN A 614 16.33 -4.64 -40.75
N GLU A 615 15.49 -4.82 -39.73
CA GLU A 615 15.42 -3.91 -38.59
C GLU A 615 16.26 -4.38 -37.40
N ILE A 616 16.86 -3.42 -36.69
CA ILE A 616 17.71 -3.64 -35.51
C ILE A 616 17.20 -2.74 -34.38
N ILE A 617 17.04 -3.30 -33.17
CA ILE A 617 16.71 -2.54 -31.96
C ILE A 617 17.86 -2.66 -30.96
N TYR A 618 18.39 -1.53 -30.50
CA TYR A 618 19.45 -1.46 -29.49
C TYR A 618 18.99 -0.60 -28.30
N PRO A 619 19.21 -1.03 -27.03
CA PRO A 619 19.78 -2.31 -26.62
C PRO A 619 18.89 -3.53 -26.98
N PRO A 620 19.44 -4.75 -27.11
CA PRO A 620 18.65 -5.97 -27.24
C PRO A 620 17.96 -6.36 -25.93
N GLU A 621 16.89 -7.17 -26.00
CA GLU A 621 16.07 -7.54 -24.83
C GLU A 621 16.74 -8.54 -23.88
N ASP A 622 17.78 -9.22 -24.34
CA ASP A 622 18.57 -10.18 -23.56
C ASP A 622 19.57 -9.51 -22.59
N GLY A 623 19.68 -8.18 -22.61
CA GLY A 623 20.62 -7.43 -21.78
C GLY A 623 22.10 -7.60 -22.18
N SER A 624 22.39 -8.13 -23.37
CA SER A 624 23.77 -8.41 -23.82
C SER A 624 24.62 -7.18 -24.13
N SER A 625 24.04 -5.97 -24.11
CA SER A 625 24.77 -4.70 -24.32
C SER A 625 24.47 -3.65 -23.24
N ASN A 626 25.40 -2.73 -23.04
CA ASN A 626 25.23 -1.60 -22.13
C ASN A 626 24.10 -0.65 -22.63
N PRO A 627 23.35 0.00 -21.72
CA PRO A 627 22.43 1.08 -22.07
C PRO A 627 23.12 2.21 -22.84
N ILE A 628 22.36 2.90 -23.70
CA ILE A 628 22.85 4.07 -24.42
C ILE A 628 23.27 5.15 -23.41
N GLN A 629 24.48 5.69 -23.57
CA GLN A 629 24.98 6.78 -22.71
C GLN A 629 24.43 8.10 -23.22
N ILE A 630 24.02 8.99 -22.32
CA ILE A 630 23.35 10.27 -22.66
C ILE A 630 23.95 11.39 -21.81
N ASN A 631 24.30 12.50 -22.47
CA ASN A 631 24.76 13.73 -21.86
C ASN A 631 23.75 14.86 -22.12
N GLY A 632 23.45 15.65 -21.09
CA GLY A 632 22.46 16.75 -21.15
C GLY A 632 21.14 16.40 -20.45
N GLU A 633 20.41 17.46 -20.07
CA GLU A 633 19.15 17.36 -19.32
C GLU A 633 17.96 17.02 -20.25
N ILE A 634 16.90 16.43 -19.70
CA ILE A 634 15.76 15.91 -20.50
C ILE A 634 15.05 17.04 -21.30
N GLU A 635 15.02 18.26 -20.76
CA GLU A 635 14.44 19.45 -21.42
C GLU A 635 15.44 20.19 -22.35
N SER A 636 16.74 19.87 -22.29
CA SER A 636 17.76 20.51 -23.14
C SER A 636 17.90 19.82 -24.49
N GLU A 637 18.86 20.27 -25.30
CA GLU A 637 19.45 19.38 -26.31
C GLU A 637 20.38 18.38 -25.61
N GLN A 638 20.36 17.13 -26.06
CA GLN A 638 21.09 16.02 -25.48
C GLN A 638 21.88 15.31 -26.57
N THR A 639 23.11 14.91 -26.25
CA THR A 639 23.90 14.01 -27.09
C THR A 639 23.87 12.62 -26.48
N ALA A 640 23.74 11.59 -27.29
CA ALA A 640 23.77 10.21 -26.82
C ALA A 640 24.65 9.34 -27.72
N SER A 641 25.24 8.30 -27.16
CA SER A 641 26.19 7.45 -27.89
C SER A 641 26.19 6.00 -27.41
N PHE A 642 26.36 5.10 -28.36
CA PHE A 642 26.46 3.65 -28.17
C PHE A 642 27.33 3.07 -29.29
N GLY A 643 27.61 1.77 -29.26
CA GLY A 643 28.34 1.15 -30.37
C GLY A 643 28.20 -0.36 -30.43
N MET A 644 28.25 -0.88 -31.65
CA MET A 644 27.95 -2.26 -32.00
C MET A 644 29.20 -2.95 -32.56
N ASN A 645 29.48 -4.17 -32.12
CA ASN A 645 30.70 -4.91 -32.47
C ASN A 645 30.62 -5.63 -33.84
N ASP A 646 29.54 -5.44 -34.59
CA ASP A 646 29.33 -5.99 -35.93
C ASP A 646 28.72 -4.90 -36.81
N GLY A 647 29.39 -4.59 -37.93
CA GLY A 647 28.94 -3.67 -38.96
C GLY A 647 28.64 -4.32 -40.31
N SER A 648 28.71 -5.66 -40.41
CA SER A 648 28.55 -6.41 -41.67
C SER A 648 27.17 -6.23 -42.32
N TRP A 649 26.17 -5.81 -41.54
CA TRP A 649 24.81 -5.49 -41.99
C TRP A 649 24.67 -4.10 -42.63
N LEU A 650 25.64 -3.19 -42.47
CA LEU A 650 25.55 -1.78 -42.86
C LEU A 650 26.03 -1.56 -44.32
N ASN A 651 25.20 -1.90 -45.31
CA ASN A 651 25.50 -1.71 -46.73
C ASN A 651 25.28 -0.25 -47.20
N TYR A 652 25.99 0.69 -46.58
CA TYR A 652 25.84 2.14 -46.81
C TYR A 652 26.16 2.61 -48.25
N LYS A 653 26.82 1.78 -49.06
CA LYS A 653 27.14 2.07 -50.48
C LYS A 653 25.97 1.77 -51.44
N GLN A 654 24.92 1.11 -50.96
CA GLN A 654 23.75 0.72 -51.78
C GLN A 654 22.42 1.08 -51.10
N LYS A 655 22.38 1.16 -49.76
CA LYS A 655 21.19 1.33 -48.94
C LYS A 655 21.17 2.68 -48.23
N LEU A 656 19.99 3.27 -48.11
CA LEU A 656 19.73 4.40 -47.22
C LEU A 656 19.11 3.86 -45.92
N TYR A 657 19.83 4.01 -44.80
CA TYR A 657 19.35 3.63 -43.48
C TYR A 657 18.67 4.82 -42.78
N CYS A 658 17.67 4.51 -41.97
CA CYS A 658 17.00 5.46 -41.09
C CYS A 658 16.98 4.95 -39.65
N ILE A 659 16.83 5.90 -38.73
CA ILE A 659 16.83 5.66 -37.29
C ILE A 659 15.76 6.51 -36.60
N VAL A 660 15.18 5.93 -35.54
CA VAL A 660 14.15 6.49 -34.66
C VAL A 660 14.42 6.03 -33.22
N ILE A 661 13.98 6.81 -32.23
CA ILE A 661 14.20 6.55 -30.79
C ILE A 661 12.91 6.26 -30.02
N SER A 662 13.03 5.58 -28.90
CA SER A 662 11.92 5.30 -27.97
C SER A 662 12.41 5.19 -26.52
N ASN A 663 11.72 5.87 -25.59
CA ASN A 663 11.96 5.72 -24.14
C ASN A 663 11.09 4.61 -23.50
N ASP A 664 10.21 3.96 -24.26
CA ASP A 664 9.31 2.90 -23.78
C ASP A 664 9.43 1.59 -24.55
N ARG A 665 10.32 1.55 -25.56
CA ARG A 665 10.53 0.47 -26.54
C ARG A 665 9.32 0.19 -27.45
N ASN A 666 8.22 0.94 -27.32
CA ASN A 666 6.89 0.56 -27.79
C ASN A 666 6.28 1.55 -28.78
N ILE A 667 6.56 2.84 -28.63
CA ILE A 667 6.38 3.89 -29.64
C ILE A 667 7.76 4.45 -30.00
N TYR A 668 8.09 4.41 -31.30
CA TYR A 668 9.30 5.01 -31.84
C TYR A 668 8.98 6.33 -32.55
N THR A 669 9.90 7.29 -32.42
CA THR A 669 9.74 8.68 -32.85
C THR A 669 11.03 9.22 -33.49
N GLY A 670 10.86 10.11 -34.46
CA GLY A 670 11.95 10.80 -35.16
C GLY A 670 11.94 12.31 -34.92
N LYS A 671 11.95 13.10 -36.00
CA LYS A 671 12.17 14.56 -35.98
C LYS A 671 11.13 15.37 -35.23
N ASP A 672 9.86 14.96 -35.31
CA ASP A 672 8.75 15.76 -34.80
C ASP A 672 8.24 15.28 -33.43
N GLY A 673 8.68 14.12 -32.95
CA GLY A 673 8.20 13.52 -31.68
C GLY A 673 6.72 13.13 -31.63
N LEU A 674 5.96 13.22 -32.74
CA LEU A 674 4.49 13.18 -32.72
C LEU A 674 3.83 11.84 -33.12
N SER A 675 4.06 11.27 -34.32
CA SER A 675 3.52 9.93 -34.62
C SER A 675 4.16 9.14 -35.79
N ILE A 676 4.34 7.85 -35.49
CA ILE A 676 4.31 6.61 -36.27
C ILE A 676 3.72 6.66 -37.70
N LYS A 677 4.41 7.33 -38.63
CA LYS A 677 4.41 6.92 -40.04
C LYS A 677 5.85 6.82 -40.53
N ASP A 678 6.26 5.63 -40.97
CA ASP A 678 7.54 5.38 -41.64
C ASP A 678 7.49 5.94 -43.08
N ASN A 679 7.41 7.27 -43.14
CA ASN A 679 7.57 8.08 -44.33
C ASN A 679 8.88 8.85 -44.23
N GLU A 680 9.38 9.30 -45.38
CA GLU A 680 10.72 9.88 -45.53
C GLU A 680 10.90 11.23 -44.83
N ASN A 681 9.82 11.80 -44.29
CA ASN A 681 9.83 13.08 -43.58
C ASN A 681 10.10 12.89 -42.08
N ALA A 682 9.44 11.90 -41.44
CA ALA A 682 9.44 11.73 -39.99
C ALA A 682 10.72 11.09 -39.42
N ALA A 683 11.28 10.08 -40.10
CA ALA A 683 12.50 9.40 -39.65
C ALA A 683 13.76 10.23 -39.91
N VAL A 684 14.83 9.96 -39.14
CA VAL A 684 16.14 10.60 -39.34
C VAL A 684 16.99 9.69 -40.23
N PRO A 685 17.53 10.17 -41.37
CA PRO A 685 18.56 9.44 -42.11
C PRO A 685 19.78 9.22 -41.25
N LEU A 686 20.35 8.02 -41.28
CA LEU A 686 21.62 7.72 -40.64
C LEU A 686 22.75 8.24 -41.54
N GLU A 687 23.42 9.31 -41.11
CA GLU A 687 24.61 9.83 -41.77
C GLU A 687 25.80 8.90 -41.48
N VAL A 688 26.63 8.63 -42.49
CA VAL A 688 27.77 7.71 -42.39
C VAL A 688 29.05 8.51 -42.55
N ILE A 689 29.82 8.60 -41.47
CA ILE A 689 31.13 9.23 -41.44
C ILE A 689 32.16 8.13 -41.66
N ILE A 690 33.06 8.37 -42.61
CA ILE A 690 34.18 7.49 -42.90
C ILE A 690 35.40 8.07 -42.17
N GLU A 691 36.07 7.24 -41.38
CA GLU A 691 37.44 7.51 -40.95
C GLU A 691 38.38 6.90 -42.00
N GLU A 692 39.08 7.78 -42.73
CA GLU A 692 40.26 7.44 -43.52
C GLU A 692 41.47 7.90 -42.69
N GLU A 693 42.48 7.04 -42.53
CA GLU A 693 43.74 7.43 -41.88
C GLU A 693 44.45 8.42 -42.81
N GLU A 694 44.73 9.65 -42.33
CA GLU A 694 45.58 10.59 -43.07
C GLU A 694 47.00 9.99 -43.16
N ASP A 695 47.44 9.65 -44.37
CA ASP A 695 48.82 9.22 -44.63
C ASP A 695 49.79 10.30 -44.11
N VAL A 696 50.64 9.92 -43.15
CA VAL A 696 51.65 10.82 -42.60
C VAL A 696 52.80 10.95 -43.61
N ASP A 697 52.75 12.00 -44.44
CA ASP A 697 53.82 12.37 -45.36
C ASP A 697 55.10 12.75 -44.58
N ASP A 698 55.99 11.77 -44.45
CA ASP A 698 57.25 11.83 -43.69
C ASP A 698 58.40 12.38 -44.56
N GLU A 699 58.37 13.69 -44.84
CA GLU A 699 59.53 14.43 -45.38
C GLU A 699 59.99 15.58 -44.47
N SER A 700 61.28 15.94 -44.58
CA SER A 700 62.06 16.56 -43.50
C SER A 700 62.87 17.78 -43.94
N GLU A 701 63.02 18.78 -43.06
CA GLU A 701 64.30 19.24 -42.49
C GLU A 701 64.20 20.59 -41.74
N ILE A 702 64.75 20.60 -40.51
CA ILE A 702 65.64 21.63 -39.90
C ILE A 702 65.49 23.10 -40.36
N ASP A 703 65.10 23.99 -39.44
CA ASP A 703 66.02 25.02 -38.93
C ASP A 703 65.53 25.67 -37.61
N ASP A 704 66.46 26.04 -36.73
CA ASP A 704 66.26 26.84 -35.50
C ASP A 704 67.07 28.13 -35.63
N PRO A 705 66.46 29.33 -35.43
CA PRO A 705 66.84 30.07 -34.23
C PRO A 705 65.78 31.01 -33.62
N GLN A 706 65.84 31.13 -32.27
CA GLN A 706 65.57 32.36 -31.49
C GLN A 706 64.08 32.80 -31.36
N LYS A 707 63.59 33.29 -30.20
CA LYS A 707 64.23 34.26 -29.27
C LYS A 707 63.44 34.38 -27.92
N GLU A 708 64.14 34.80 -26.86
CA GLU A 708 63.79 35.79 -25.80
C GLU A 708 62.31 35.94 -25.30
N ASP A 709 61.97 36.04 -24.00
CA ASP A 709 62.75 36.29 -22.77
C ASP A 709 62.07 35.69 -21.50
N ASP A 710 62.87 35.48 -20.44
CA ASP A 710 62.46 35.34 -19.02
C ASP A 710 63.07 36.52 -18.24
N PRO A 711 62.37 37.14 -17.27
CA PRO A 711 62.82 36.92 -15.88
C PRO A 711 61.75 37.02 -14.76
N GLN A 712 61.82 36.07 -13.82
CA GLN A 712 61.73 36.25 -12.35
C GLN A 712 60.36 36.63 -11.73
N LYS A 713 59.95 36.06 -10.59
CA LYS A 713 60.63 36.13 -9.28
C LYS A 713 60.25 34.99 -8.31
N GLU A 714 61.25 34.58 -7.51
CA GLU A 714 61.29 34.49 -6.02
C GLU A 714 60.11 33.82 -5.27
N ASP A 715 60.31 32.91 -4.30
CA ASP A 715 61.56 32.37 -3.72
C ASP A 715 61.38 30.96 -3.12
N ASP A 716 62.52 30.28 -2.93
CA ASP A 716 62.77 29.01 -2.22
C ASP A 716 62.71 29.20 -0.67
N PRO A 717 63.00 28.22 0.21
CA PRO A 717 63.25 26.77 0.03
C PRO A 717 62.27 25.94 0.93
N GLU A 718 62.52 24.81 1.61
CA GLU A 718 63.73 24.09 2.03
C GLU A 718 63.43 22.67 2.58
N LYS A 719 64.46 21.82 2.58
CA LYS A 719 64.61 20.48 3.22
C LYS A 719 63.97 19.26 2.51
N GLU A 720 64.72 18.23 2.09
CA GLU A 720 65.80 17.42 2.74
C GLU A 720 65.22 16.41 3.76
N ASP A 721 65.51 15.09 3.72
CA ASP A 721 66.33 14.32 2.74
C ASP A 721 65.90 12.82 2.57
N ASP A 722 66.76 11.95 2.04
CA ASP A 722 66.51 10.60 1.47
C ASP A 722 67.29 9.46 2.23
N VAL A 723 67.38 8.26 1.61
CA VAL A 723 68.30 7.12 1.89
C VAL A 723 67.75 6.16 2.96
N GLU A 724 67.67 4.82 2.78
CA GLU A 724 68.60 3.83 2.19
C GLU A 724 68.01 2.84 1.13
N LYS A 725 68.85 1.91 0.65
CA LYS A 725 68.60 0.91 -0.41
C LYS A 725 68.91 -0.54 0.07
N GLU A 726 68.79 -1.49 -0.87
CA GLU A 726 69.28 -2.88 -0.87
C GLU A 726 68.37 -3.93 -0.17
N GLY A 727 68.20 -5.15 -0.72
CA GLY A 727 68.68 -5.67 -2.01
C GLY A 727 68.09 -7.06 -2.39
N GLU A 728 68.11 -7.36 -3.70
CA GLU A 728 68.02 -8.66 -4.42
C GLU A 728 67.16 -9.85 -3.88
N GLN A 729 66.37 -10.59 -4.68
CA GLN A 729 66.79 -11.43 -5.82
C GLN A 729 65.64 -11.82 -6.79
N GLU A 730 65.96 -12.54 -7.88
CA GLU A 730 65.12 -12.73 -9.07
C GLU A 730 64.20 -13.99 -9.09
N LYS A 731 63.02 -13.91 -9.76
CA LYS A 731 62.84 -14.37 -11.17
C LYS A 731 61.40 -14.24 -11.74
N LYS A 732 61.34 -13.64 -12.95
CA LYS A 732 60.45 -13.86 -14.13
C LYS A 732 59.07 -14.53 -13.89
N GLU A 733 57.95 -13.96 -14.36
CA GLU A 733 57.65 -13.70 -15.79
C GLU A 733 56.67 -12.54 -16.09
N LYS A 734 56.81 -12.02 -17.34
CA LYS A 734 55.82 -11.35 -18.24
C LYS A 734 55.00 -10.13 -17.74
N LYS A 735 55.05 -9.07 -18.56
CA LYS A 735 54.40 -7.76 -18.35
C LYS A 735 52.95 -7.71 -18.83
N ARG A 736 52.07 -7.07 -18.05
CA ARG A 736 51.12 -6.05 -18.55
C ARG A 736 51.27 -4.82 -17.66
N LYS A 737 51.37 -3.61 -18.24
CA LYS A 737 51.40 -2.36 -17.47
C LYS A 737 49.99 -2.01 -17.02
N GLY A 738 49.76 -1.87 -15.71
CA GLY A 738 48.65 -1.11 -15.15
C GLY A 738 49.15 0.27 -14.71
N LEU A 739 48.31 1.31 -14.82
CA LEU A 739 48.60 2.63 -14.27
C LEU A 739 47.97 2.77 -12.87
N THR A 740 48.49 3.70 -12.08
CA THR A 740 48.41 3.71 -10.61
C THR A 740 47.03 4.01 -10.02
N VAL A 741 46.72 3.33 -8.91
CA VAL A 741 45.68 3.74 -7.97
C VAL A 741 46.17 4.97 -7.20
N GLY A 742 45.53 6.13 -7.41
CA GLY A 742 45.94 7.39 -6.75
C GLY A 742 44.82 8.38 -6.39
N ILE A 743 43.63 8.28 -6.99
CA ILE A 743 42.59 9.35 -6.90
C ILE A 743 41.47 9.03 -5.89
N ILE A 744 41.23 7.75 -5.58
CA ILE A 744 40.05 7.32 -4.81
C ILE A 744 40.08 7.75 -3.33
N VAL A 745 41.27 7.94 -2.73
CA VAL A 745 41.39 8.29 -1.30
C VAL A 745 40.95 9.73 -1.00
N GLY A 746 41.14 10.67 -1.92
CA GLY A 746 40.79 12.08 -1.69
C GLY A 746 39.28 12.33 -1.53
N ILE A 747 38.46 11.60 -2.31
CA ILE A 747 36.99 11.77 -2.32
C ILE A 747 36.37 11.28 -1.00
N ILE A 748 36.87 10.18 -0.43
CA ILE A 748 36.34 9.58 0.80
C ILE A 748 36.59 10.50 2.01
N VAL A 749 37.77 11.13 2.10
CA VAL A 749 38.09 12.07 3.19
C VAL A 749 37.25 13.35 3.09
N GLY A 750 37.07 13.89 1.88
CA GLY A 750 36.23 15.08 1.66
C GLY A 750 34.76 14.88 2.09
N ALA A 751 34.17 13.73 1.76
CA ALA A 751 32.80 13.40 2.15
C ALA A 751 32.60 13.36 3.69
N LEU A 752 33.55 12.78 4.43
CA LEU A 752 33.48 12.69 5.90
C LEU A 752 33.52 14.06 6.58
N VAL A 753 34.31 15.01 6.07
CA VAL A 753 34.38 16.37 6.61
C VAL A 753 33.05 17.12 6.41
N ILE A 754 32.41 16.96 5.25
CA ILE A 754 31.10 17.58 4.95
C ILE A 754 30.01 17.01 5.86
N VAL A 755 29.97 15.69 6.06
CA VAL A 755 29.00 15.05 6.98
C VAL A 755 29.20 15.52 8.42
N ALA A 756 30.45 15.64 8.89
CA ALA A 756 30.75 16.16 10.23
C ALA A 756 30.28 17.62 10.40
N ALA A 757 30.48 18.48 9.40
CA ALA A 757 30.00 19.87 9.43
C ALA A 757 28.46 19.95 9.49
N ILE A 758 27.74 19.13 8.71
CA ILE A 758 26.27 19.08 8.73
C ILE A 758 25.76 18.63 10.11
N ILE A 759 26.37 17.62 10.72
CA ILE A 759 25.99 17.15 12.07
C ILE A 759 26.18 18.27 13.11
N ILE A 760 27.28 19.02 13.05
CA ILE A 760 27.53 20.16 13.95
C ILE A 760 26.46 21.25 13.76
N ILE A 761 26.09 21.59 12.53
CA ILE A 761 25.03 22.57 12.22
C ILE A 761 23.68 22.12 12.80
N ILE A 762 23.31 20.85 12.65
CA ILE A 762 22.07 20.28 13.19
C ILE A 762 22.06 20.34 14.74
N ILE A 763 23.18 19.99 15.39
CA ILE A 763 23.30 20.08 16.85
C ILE A 763 23.18 21.53 17.34
N VAL A 764 23.83 22.48 16.67
CA VAL A 764 23.73 23.91 17.02
C VAL A 764 22.31 24.43 16.84
N ALA A 765 21.63 24.07 15.73
CA ALA A 765 20.23 24.44 15.51
C ALA A 765 19.30 23.85 16.58
N PHE A 766 19.49 22.59 16.98
CA PHE A 766 18.68 21.93 18.02
C PHE A 766 18.91 22.53 19.42
N VAL A 767 20.15 22.97 19.73
CA VAL A 767 20.47 23.67 20.99
C VAL A 767 19.89 25.09 21.01
N LEU A 768 19.91 25.80 19.87
CA LEU A 768 19.27 27.12 19.74
C LEU A 768 17.74 27.03 19.78
N SER A 769 17.15 25.96 19.27
CA SER A 769 15.70 25.67 19.36
C SER A 769 15.20 25.27 20.76
N LYS A 770 16.08 25.26 21.77
CA LYS A 770 15.77 24.92 23.17
C LYS A 770 16.18 26.01 24.17
N LYS A 771 16.24 27.26 23.71
CA LYS A 771 16.35 28.49 24.51
C LYS A 771 15.23 29.45 24.16
#